data_AF-A0A9W8EYC8-F1
#
_entry.id   AF-A0A9W8EYC8-F1
#
_cell.length_a   1.000
_cell.length_b   1.000
_cell.length_c   1.000
_cell.angle_alpha   90.00
_cell.angle_beta   90.00
_cell.angle_gamma   90.00
#
_symmetry.space_group_name_H-M   'P 1'
#
loop_
_entity.id
_entity.type
_entity.pdbx_description
1 polymer ?
#
loop_
_entity_poly.entity_id
_entity_poly.type
_entity_poly.pdbx_seq_one_letter_code
_entity_poly.pdbx_strand_id
1 'polypeptide(L)'
;MASPQKPCHICDKPAAKYTCPKCGISYCTLGCYRDTRHQGCTESFYKHQVEEAVQAQRVDEETKQEMQQIVQQYEDQIDQDQMKAAAISQDSDDMSSINSDDEDETSLAERLQGIDLSGDMDANTLSAVWKCLSQTEQNDFIHLVNSQDVEPLVTPWHPWWIAPSALIVMPQDRNEASPVPAVLDIGASIQSLSGKPYEEHLASAFEDMIKVAPLLASQISDVYSSAIEALKVGFCNIDDAMSNESKFLNKYMATDSITSVKWGPLTRKEQASFEQLLLQLNEHADSSKKVVGKTVSEFAGREVTSWKSTDYLYKKEPCPLPSQARGLFTCTEDGEVRIAARGYNKFFNINEVPKTNWSWIEDNTHGPYEMTVKEDGCFIMASGLDGGKTLLVTSKHAVVVPHAQMGRQWMEQHLSKAGKTSIEFATFLHERNATAVFELCDDAFEEHILEYPERARGLYLHGINRNSVELDTWASTEVAKVAEYFGFKVVQRFEFNSAPEGRELADSVRKDEMLEGRIIEGFVMRCKLNGTDEPYMFKIKYDIPYLMFREWRVVTNCILSNKPFRTSYPLTKNYAAWVKQQIRTNPADFASFRNQKGHFDVRKRFFEFYKQHGASEEEFYNQISQISGGTKVLLMPVASIGCGKTTISMALSRLFGFGHIQSDNTVGKKNSRGLFHEAILDEFGGTSFVIADRTNHISFQRKSLMSAIQTELVNCQIVALYWAHDKSMMQSILDKNVERVTARGEAHQVFNPNNLPEFHHIMNGYIRAFAPLDLESESDKLINDVIELDSLADSAANLQVAVEALCKMFPDTLKLPSESEVNEALEYALAFKPEIQEVVDSEMEKK
;
A
#
# COMPACT_ATOMS: atom_id res chain seq x y z
N MET A 1 -44.20 47.21 -15.54
CA MET A 1 -44.05 47.39 -14.08
C MET A 1 -43.59 46.05 -13.51
N ALA A 2 -42.36 45.96 -12.97
CA ALA A 2 -41.84 44.72 -12.40
C ALA A 2 -42.45 44.49 -11.01
N SER A 3 -43.04 43.32 -10.79
CA SER A 3 -43.52 42.90 -9.47
C SER A 3 -42.34 42.78 -8.49
N PRO A 4 -42.46 43.24 -7.23
CA PRO A 4 -41.35 43.18 -6.28
C PRO A 4 -40.99 41.71 -5.98
N GLN A 5 -39.70 41.37 -6.12
CA GLN A 5 -39.21 40.03 -5.80
C GLN A 5 -39.29 39.79 -4.29
N LYS A 6 -39.96 38.70 -3.89
CA LYS A 6 -40.06 38.31 -2.48
C LYS A 6 -38.74 37.64 -2.04
N PRO A 7 -38.21 37.97 -0.85
CA PRO A 7 -37.03 37.31 -0.32
C PRO A 7 -37.32 35.86 0.07
N CYS A 8 -36.29 35.02 0.06
CA CYS A 8 -36.34 33.67 0.57
C CYS A 8 -36.48 33.70 2.08
N HIS A 9 -37.58 33.20 2.62
CA HIS A 9 -37.85 33.17 4.06
C HIS A 9 -37.08 32.07 4.82
N ILE A 10 -36.07 31.47 4.19
CA ILE A 10 -35.19 30.46 4.77
C ILE A 10 -33.75 31.00 4.81
N CYS A 11 -33.18 31.44 3.69
CA CYS A 11 -31.79 31.96 3.69
C CYS A 11 -31.68 33.48 3.54
N ASP A 12 -32.80 34.21 3.64
CA ASP A 12 -32.94 35.67 3.53
C ASP A 12 -32.39 36.29 2.23
N LYS A 13 -32.10 35.47 1.21
CA LYS A 13 -31.68 35.95 -0.11
C LYS A 13 -32.81 36.71 -0.81
N PRO A 14 -32.54 37.83 -1.51
CA PRO A 14 -33.57 38.72 -2.03
C PRO A 14 -34.44 38.15 -3.17
N ALA A 15 -34.08 36.98 -3.73
CA ALA A 15 -34.79 36.35 -4.84
C ALA A 15 -35.26 34.93 -4.49
N ALA A 16 -36.45 34.79 -3.91
CA ALA A 16 -37.14 33.49 -3.86
C ALA A 16 -37.65 33.12 -5.25
N LYS A 17 -37.39 31.87 -5.67
CA LYS A 17 -37.79 31.34 -6.99
C LYS A 17 -39.07 30.52 -6.93
N TYR A 18 -39.39 29.97 -5.77
CA TYR A 18 -40.46 28.98 -5.60
C TYR A 18 -41.24 29.28 -4.33
N THR A 19 -42.52 28.88 -4.32
CA THR A 19 -43.40 29.01 -3.15
C THR A 19 -44.00 27.66 -2.85
N CYS A 20 -43.89 27.19 -1.59
CA CYS A 20 -44.50 25.94 -1.18
C CYS A 20 -46.03 26.05 -1.24
N PRO A 21 -46.75 25.19 -1.97
CA PRO A 21 -48.20 25.28 -2.09
C PRO A 21 -48.96 24.89 -0.82
N LYS A 22 -48.32 24.15 0.11
CA LYS A 22 -48.92 23.74 1.39
C LYS A 22 -48.87 24.84 2.47
N CYS A 23 -47.72 25.51 2.63
CA CYS A 23 -47.53 26.51 3.69
C CYS A 23 -47.29 27.93 3.19
N GLY A 24 -47.15 28.14 1.88
CA GLY A 24 -46.94 29.46 1.28
C GLY A 24 -45.54 30.05 1.45
N ILE A 25 -44.58 29.32 2.03
CA ILE A 25 -43.24 29.85 2.25
C ILE A 25 -42.48 29.99 0.93
N SER A 26 -41.82 31.14 0.74
CA SER A 26 -41.02 31.44 -0.46
C SER A 26 -39.57 31.02 -0.25
N TYR A 27 -39.01 30.20 -1.15
CA TYR A 27 -37.65 29.65 -1.06
C TYR A 27 -36.88 29.73 -2.40
N CYS A 28 -35.55 29.66 -2.36
CA CYS A 28 -34.70 29.90 -3.53
C CYS A 28 -34.12 28.63 -4.18
N THR A 29 -33.90 27.55 -3.41
CA THR A 29 -33.30 26.29 -3.88
C THR A 29 -33.88 25.08 -3.15
N LEU A 30 -33.64 23.88 -3.69
CA LEU A 30 -34.02 22.62 -3.04
C LEU A 30 -33.39 22.44 -1.65
N GLY A 31 -32.18 22.99 -1.44
CA GLY A 31 -31.54 23.03 -0.11
C GLY A 31 -32.35 23.83 0.90
N CYS A 32 -32.92 24.98 0.51
CA CYS A 32 -33.84 25.73 1.37
C CYS A 32 -35.21 25.06 1.52
N TYR A 33 -35.63 24.23 0.56
CA TYR A 33 -36.86 23.44 0.67
C TYR A 33 -36.73 22.31 1.71
N ARG A 34 -35.55 21.71 1.82
CA ARG A 34 -35.20 20.61 2.75
C ARG A 34 -34.62 21.09 4.09
N ASP A 35 -34.57 22.40 4.30
CA ASP A 35 -34.07 23.02 5.53
C ASP A 35 -34.99 22.67 6.71
N THR A 36 -34.42 22.56 7.91
CA THR A 36 -35.14 22.24 9.16
C THR A 36 -36.29 23.21 9.43
N ARG A 37 -36.18 24.46 8.95
CA ARG A 37 -37.24 25.47 9.07
C ARG A 37 -38.46 25.23 8.17
N HIS A 38 -38.36 24.34 7.19
CA HIS A 38 -39.47 23.88 6.34
C HIS A 38 -39.77 22.37 6.51
N GLN A 39 -39.30 21.78 7.61
CA GLN A 39 -39.35 20.33 7.84
C GLN A 39 -40.78 19.78 7.92
N GLY A 40 -41.73 20.50 8.55
CA GLY A 40 -43.11 20.01 8.69
C GLY A 40 -43.87 19.75 7.38
N CYS A 41 -43.61 20.54 6.33
CA CYS A 41 -44.20 20.28 5.00
C CYS A 41 -43.42 19.23 4.19
N THR A 42 -42.12 19.14 4.44
CA THR A 42 -41.21 18.25 3.73
C THR A 42 -41.38 16.81 4.22
N GLU A 43 -41.42 16.61 5.54
CA GLU A 43 -41.74 15.32 6.16
C GLU A 43 -43.17 14.89 5.87
N SER A 44 -44.16 15.79 5.90
CA SER A 44 -45.53 15.45 5.52
C SER A 44 -45.64 14.97 4.06
N PHE A 45 -44.84 15.51 3.14
CA PHE A 45 -44.83 15.08 1.74
C PHE A 45 -44.17 13.71 1.58
N TYR A 46 -43.01 13.46 2.21
CA TYR A 46 -42.35 12.16 2.16
C TYR A 46 -43.13 11.09 2.91
N LYS A 47 -43.71 11.42 4.06
CA LYS A 47 -44.58 10.52 4.83
C LYS A 47 -45.82 10.13 4.03
N HIS A 48 -46.45 11.06 3.32
CA HIS A 48 -47.60 10.74 2.45
C HIS A 48 -47.19 9.86 1.25
N GLN A 49 -46.01 10.08 0.67
CA GLN A 49 -45.48 9.24 -0.41
C GLN A 49 -45.16 7.81 0.08
N VAL A 50 -44.61 7.69 1.29
CA VAL A 50 -44.33 6.41 1.93
C VAL A 50 -45.61 5.73 2.39
N GLU A 51 -46.59 6.46 2.93
CA GLU A 51 -47.89 5.94 3.33
C GLU A 51 -48.72 5.47 2.13
N GLU A 52 -48.67 6.16 0.98
CA GLU A 52 -49.27 5.67 -0.27
C GLU A 52 -48.55 4.42 -0.80
N ALA A 53 -47.22 4.38 -0.72
CA ALA A 53 -46.44 3.22 -1.13
C ALA A 53 -46.67 2.00 -0.20
N VAL A 54 -46.90 2.23 1.09
CA VAL A 54 -47.16 1.20 2.10
C VAL A 54 -48.62 0.76 2.09
N GLN A 55 -49.60 1.66 1.92
CA GLN A 55 -51.02 1.28 1.78
C GLN A 55 -51.29 0.50 0.48
N ALA A 56 -50.45 0.64 -0.55
CA ALA A 56 -50.52 -0.15 -1.78
C ALA A 56 -50.12 -1.63 -1.58
N GLN A 57 -49.58 -2.01 -0.42
CA GLN A 57 -49.26 -3.39 -0.08
C GLN A 57 -49.96 -3.77 1.24
N ARG A 58 -51.02 -4.58 1.15
CA ARG A 58 -51.61 -5.20 2.34
C ARG A 58 -50.67 -6.32 2.81
N VAL A 59 -50.03 -6.10 3.95
CA VAL A 59 -49.24 -7.10 4.67
C VAL A 59 -49.83 -7.25 6.07
N ASP A 60 -49.90 -8.48 6.58
CA ASP A 60 -50.46 -8.80 7.89
C ASP A 60 -49.58 -8.29 9.06
N GLU A 61 -50.19 -8.18 10.25
CA GLU A 61 -49.52 -7.62 11.45
C GLU A 61 -48.44 -8.56 12.03
N GLU A 62 -48.40 -9.83 11.60
CA GLU A 62 -47.39 -10.80 12.01
C GLU A 62 -46.07 -10.55 11.26
N THR A 63 -46.13 -10.35 9.94
CA THR A 63 -44.97 -9.98 9.11
C THR A 63 -44.40 -8.61 9.51
N LYS A 64 -45.24 -7.71 10.02
CA LYS A 64 -44.82 -6.38 10.50
C LYS A 64 -43.99 -6.45 11.78
N GLN A 65 -44.30 -7.39 12.69
CA GLN A 65 -43.49 -7.62 13.90
C GLN A 65 -42.17 -8.31 13.57
N GLU A 66 -42.15 -9.25 12.61
CA GLU A 66 -40.92 -9.87 12.12
C GLU A 66 -40.03 -8.87 11.39
N MET A 67 -40.57 -8.01 10.53
CA MET A 67 -39.80 -6.95 9.88
C MET A 67 -39.24 -5.94 10.89
N GLN A 68 -39.95 -5.61 11.97
CA GLN A 68 -39.42 -4.75 13.03
C GLN A 68 -38.27 -5.41 13.79
N GLN A 69 -38.35 -6.72 14.05
CA GLN A 69 -37.24 -7.47 14.67
C GLN A 69 -36.03 -7.59 13.73
N ILE A 70 -36.25 -7.78 12.44
CA ILE A 70 -35.19 -7.84 11.42
C ILE A 70 -34.51 -6.49 11.27
N VAL A 71 -35.25 -5.38 11.30
CA VAL A 71 -34.66 -4.02 11.24
C VAL A 71 -33.85 -3.72 12.50
N GLN A 72 -34.36 -4.08 13.69
CA GLN A 72 -33.61 -3.91 14.95
C GLN A 72 -32.32 -4.74 14.95
N GLN A 73 -32.37 -5.99 14.45
CA GLN A 73 -31.19 -6.84 14.28
C GLN A 73 -30.19 -6.30 13.24
N TYR A 74 -30.68 -5.66 12.18
CA TYR A 74 -29.85 -5.00 11.18
C TYR A 74 -29.20 -3.72 11.71
N GLU A 75 -29.89 -2.93 12.53
CA GLU A 75 -29.30 -1.75 13.19
C GLU A 75 -28.20 -2.16 14.18
N ASP A 76 -28.44 -3.21 14.99
CA ASP A 76 -27.43 -3.77 15.90
C ASP A 76 -26.24 -4.41 15.15
N GLN A 77 -26.47 -5.02 13.98
CA GLN A 77 -25.40 -5.54 13.12
C GLN A 77 -24.60 -4.43 12.41
N ILE A 78 -25.24 -3.34 11.99
CA ILE A 78 -24.57 -2.19 11.38
C ILE A 78 -23.65 -1.51 12.40
N ASP A 79 -24.05 -1.37 13.66
CA ASP A 79 -23.20 -0.80 14.71
C ASP A 79 -22.00 -1.72 15.05
N GLN A 80 -22.20 -3.06 15.06
CA GLN A 80 -21.11 -4.02 15.26
C GLN A 80 -20.14 -4.12 14.06
N ASP A 81 -20.66 -4.03 12.83
CA ASP A 81 -19.86 -4.08 11.61
C ASP A 81 -19.13 -2.75 11.34
N GLN A 82 -19.68 -1.61 11.76
CA GLN A 82 -18.96 -0.33 11.77
C GLN A 82 -17.82 -0.30 12.80
N MET A 83 -17.98 -0.94 13.97
CA MET A 83 -16.88 -1.10 14.94
C MET A 83 -15.82 -2.12 14.46
N LYS A 84 -16.20 -3.19 13.74
CA LYS A 84 -15.27 -4.18 13.18
C LYS A 84 -14.52 -3.69 11.92
N ALA A 85 -15.17 -2.93 11.03
CA ALA A 85 -14.53 -2.36 9.85
C ALA A 85 -13.48 -1.28 10.20
N ALA A 86 -13.66 -0.59 11.33
CA ALA A 86 -12.66 0.33 11.88
C ALA A 86 -11.43 -0.40 12.46
N ALA A 87 -11.57 -1.66 12.87
CA ALA A 87 -10.45 -2.49 13.39
C ALA A 87 -9.69 -3.25 12.29
N ILE A 88 -10.32 -3.53 11.14
CA ILE A 88 -9.75 -4.38 10.07
C ILE A 88 -9.04 -3.58 8.96
N SER A 89 -9.20 -2.26 8.90
CA SER A 89 -8.58 -1.39 7.87
C SER A 89 -7.20 -0.84 8.24
N GLN A 90 -6.59 -1.30 9.34
CA GLN A 90 -5.31 -0.79 9.85
C GLN A 90 -4.04 -1.55 9.39
N ASP A 91 -4.13 -2.66 8.64
CA ASP A 91 -3.00 -3.62 8.59
C ASP A 91 -2.41 -4.00 7.21
N SER A 92 -2.65 -3.25 6.12
CA SER A 92 -2.18 -3.66 4.78
C SER A 92 -1.05 -2.83 4.13
N ASP A 93 -0.49 -1.82 4.79
CA ASP A 93 0.63 -1.03 4.24
C ASP A 93 1.79 -0.71 5.23
N ASP A 94 1.84 -1.34 6.40
CA ASP A 94 2.94 -1.19 7.38
C ASP A 94 3.48 -2.54 7.90
N MET A 95 4.04 -3.35 6.99
CA MET A 95 4.91 -4.49 7.35
C MET A 95 6.36 -4.25 6.95
N SER A 96 6.85 -3.05 7.27
CA SER A 96 8.28 -2.70 7.29
C SER A 96 8.68 -2.07 8.62
N SER A 97 7.96 -2.35 9.71
CA SER A 97 8.28 -1.84 11.05
C SER A 97 8.20 -2.88 12.17
N ILE A 98 8.15 -4.18 11.86
CA ILE A 98 8.45 -5.20 12.88
C ILE A 98 9.96 -5.37 12.96
N ASN A 99 10.58 -4.52 13.77
CA ASN A 99 11.56 -4.91 14.79
C ASN A 99 11.76 -3.76 15.80
N SER A 100 11.64 -4.13 17.07
CA SER A 100 11.61 -3.33 18.32
C SER A 100 10.38 -2.44 18.52
N ASP A 101 9.38 -2.98 19.20
CA ASP A 101 8.97 -2.52 20.53
C ASP A 101 7.91 -3.51 21.07
N ASP A 102 8.38 -4.50 21.83
CA ASP A 102 7.59 -5.03 22.93
C ASP A 102 7.52 -3.92 23.97
N GLU A 103 6.32 -3.50 24.37
CA GLU A 103 6.04 -3.17 25.77
C GLU A 103 4.52 -3.27 26.06
N ASP A 104 4.22 -4.22 26.94
CA ASP A 104 3.15 -4.27 27.95
C ASP A 104 1.67 -4.41 27.56
N GLU A 105 1.30 -5.64 27.17
CA GLU A 105 0.17 -6.30 27.84
C GLU A 105 0.73 -7.31 28.85
N THR A 106 0.38 -7.17 30.13
CA THR A 106 0.84 -8.07 31.19
C THR A 106 0.56 -9.54 30.86
N SER A 107 1.60 -10.37 30.94
CA SER A 107 1.49 -11.77 30.52
C SER A 107 0.42 -12.51 31.33
N LEU A 108 -0.27 -13.48 30.72
CA LEU A 108 -1.24 -14.33 31.43
C LEU A 108 -0.61 -15.03 32.66
N ALA A 109 0.69 -15.31 32.61
CA ALA A 109 1.44 -15.90 33.72
C ALA A 109 1.53 -14.96 34.94
N GLU A 110 1.60 -13.63 34.72
CA GLU A 110 1.52 -12.65 35.80
C GLU A 110 0.08 -12.47 36.32
N ARG A 111 -0.92 -12.53 35.44
CA ARG A 111 -2.35 -12.43 35.82
C ARG A 111 -2.86 -13.64 36.62
N LEU A 112 -2.22 -14.79 36.48
CA LEU A 112 -2.54 -16.02 37.23
C LEU A 112 -1.71 -16.18 38.51
N GLN A 113 -0.83 -15.23 38.82
CA GLN A 113 0.05 -15.30 39.98
C GLN A 113 -0.77 -15.22 41.28
N GLY A 114 -0.76 -16.30 42.07
CA GLY A 114 -1.51 -16.41 43.33
C GLY A 114 -2.75 -17.31 43.29
N ILE A 115 -3.10 -17.88 42.14
CA ILE A 115 -4.13 -18.94 42.04
C ILE A 115 -3.44 -20.31 42.20
N ASP A 116 -3.85 -21.08 43.21
CA ASP A 116 -3.34 -22.43 43.42
C ASP A 116 -3.98 -23.41 42.43
N LEU A 117 -3.22 -23.78 41.40
CA LEU A 117 -3.62 -24.72 40.35
C LEU A 117 -3.20 -26.17 40.65
N SER A 118 -2.63 -26.44 41.83
CA SER A 118 -2.05 -27.74 42.19
C SER A 118 -2.99 -28.67 42.96
N GLY A 119 -4.18 -28.19 43.36
CA GLY A 119 -5.22 -28.96 44.03
C GLY A 119 -6.43 -29.31 43.16
N ASP A 120 -7.43 -29.99 43.73
CA ASP A 120 -8.70 -30.30 43.05
C ASP A 120 -9.41 -29.01 42.62
N MET A 121 -9.62 -28.83 41.30
CA MET A 121 -10.23 -27.63 40.73
C MET A 121 -11.71 -27.53 41.12
N ASP A 122 -12.02 -26.70 42.12
CA ASP A 122 -13.39 -26.39 42.50
C ASP A 122 -13.98 -25.23 41.67
N ALA A 123 -15.30 -25.05 41.74
CA ALA A 123 -16.01 -24.01 40.97
C ALA A 123 -15.53 -22.58 41.29
N ASN A 124 -14.99 -22.35 42.49
CA ASN A 124 -14.47 -21.05 42.88
C ASN A 124 -13.11 -20.76 42.24
N THR A 125 -12.24 -21.77 42.15
CA THR A 125 -10.93 -21.70 41.48
C THR A 125 -11.12 -21.48 39.98
N LEU A 126 -12.05 -22.19 39.35
CA LEU A 126 -12.40 -22.00 37.94
C LEU A 126 -12.97 -20.60 37.66
N SER A 127 -13.81 -20.07 38.57
CA SER A 127 -14.33 -18.70 38.45
C SER A 127 -13.24 -17.64 38.64
N ALA A 128 -12.25 -17.89 39.50
CA ALA A 128 -11.11 -17.00 39.69
C ALA A 128 -10.20 -16.97 38.44
N VAL A 129 -9.91 -18.14 37.86
CA VAL A 129 -9.16 -18.24 36.59
C VAL A 129 -9.90 -17.53 35.46
N TRP A 130 -11.23 -17.74 35.35
CA TRP A 130 -12.06 -17.08 34.33
C TRP A 130 -12.00 -15.55 34.41
N LYS A 131 -11.98 -14.98 35.61
CA LYS A 131 -11.89 -13.53 35.82
C LYS A 131 -10.51 -12.93 35.51
N CYS A 132 -9.47 -13.76 35.47
CA CYS A 132 -8.12 -13.33 35.08
C CYS A 132 -7.93 -13.27 33.55
N LEU A 133 -8.85 -13.86 32.77
CA LEU A 133 -8.86 -13.82 31.30
C LEU A 133 -9.45 -12.49 30.78
N SER A 134 -8.88 -11.97 29.69
CA SER A 134 -9.37 -10.76 29.03
C SER A 134 -10.69 -11.04 28.30
N GLN A 135 -11.42 -9.98 27.93
CA GLN A 135 -12.71 -10.13 27.26
C GLN A 135 -12.57 -10.85 25.90
N THR A 136 -11.45 -10.64 25.21
CA THR A 136 -11.12 -11.33 23.95
C THR A 136 -10.84 -12.81 24.21
N GLU A 137 -10.04 -13.15 25.22
CA GLU A 137 -9.71 -14.54 25.59
C GLU A 137 -10.94 -15.34 26.05
N GLN A 138 -11.86 -14.71 26.80
CA GLN A 138 -13.13 -15.32 27.21
C GLN A 138 -14.03 -15.60 26.00
N ASN A 139 -14.11 -14.66 25.06
CA ASN A 139 -14.92 -14.80 23.84
C ASN A 139 -14.36 -15.89 22.91
N ASP A 140 -13.04 -15.98 22.78
CA ASP A 140 -12.36 -17.02 22.00
C ASP A 140 -12.59 -18.41 22.60
N PHE A 141 -12.53 -18.54 23.93
CA PHE A 141 -12.83 -19.80 24.62
C PHE A 141 -14.30 -20.23 24.45
N ILE A 142 -15.25 -19.29 24.56
CA ILE A 142 -16.68 -19.57 24.34
C ILE A 142 -16.93 -20.00 22.89
N HIS A 143 -16.27 -19.35 21.93
CA HIS A 143 -16.37 -19.71 20.51
C HIS A 143 -15.81 -21.10 20.22
N LEU A 144 -14.73 -21.49 20.90
CA LEU A 144 -14.12 -22.81 20.79
C LEU A 144 -14.99 -23.94 21.40
N VAL A 145 -15.62 -23.69 22.54
CA VAL A 145 -16.54 -24.66 23.17
C VAL A 145 -17.83 -24.82 22.35
N ASN A 146 -18.38 -23.73 21.82
CA ASN A 146 -19.62 -23.75 21.03
C ASN A 146 -19.47 -24.37 19.64
N SER A 147 -18.25 -24.40 19.09
CA SER A 147 -17.95 -25.03 17.80
C SER A 147 -17.78 -26.56 17.90
N GLN A 148 -17.82 -27.15 19.09
CA GLN A 148 -17.60 -28.57 19.38
C GLN A 148 -16.23 -29.13 18.93
N ASP A 149 -15.27 -28.25 18.60
CA ASP A 149 -13.97 -28.61 18.00
C ASP A 149 -12.85 -28.61 19.05
N VAL A 150 -12.98 -29.45 20.08
CA VAL A 150 -12.05 -29.52 21.25
C VAL A 150 -11.00 -30.62 21.13
N GLU A 151 -11.10 -31.46 20.10
CA GLU A 151 -10.24 -32.62 19.83
C GLU A 151 -8.73 -32.29 19.70
N PRO A 152 -8.31 -31.12 19.17
CA PRO A 152 -6.89 -30.76 19.09
C PRO A 152 -6.23 -30.39 20.43
N LEU A 153 -7.00 -30.09 21.48
CA LEU A 153 -6.49 -29.62 22.77
C LEU A 153 -6.23 -30.75 23.79
N VAL A 154 -6.73 -31.96 23.51
CA VAL A 154 -6.51 -33.14 24.36
C VAL A 154 -5.52 -34.07 23.64
N THR A 155 -4.30 -34.14 24.14
CA THR A 155 -3.30 -35.06 23.59
C THR A 155 -3.67 -36.50 23.92
N PRO A 156 -3.74 -37.43 22.94
CA PRO A 156 -3.94 -38.84 23.24
C PRO A 156 -2.75 -39.38 24.03
N TRP A 157 -3.00 -40.08 25.14
CA TRP A 157 -1.96 -40.70 25.95
C TRP A 157 -1.32 -41.88 25.20
N HIS A 158 0.00 -41.84 25.04
CA HIS A 158 0.77 -42.91 24.40
C HIS A 158 1.73 -43.56 25.43
N PRO A 159 1.63 -44.87 25.70
CA PRO A 159 2.49 -45.55 26.65
C PRO A 159 3.96 -45.55 26.21
N TRP A 160 4.85 -45.18 27.13
CA TRP A 160 6.28 -44.96 26.89
C TRP A 160 7.08 -46.22 26.48
N TRP A 161 6.50 -47.42 26.60
CA TRP A 161 7.15 -48.68 26.22
C TRP A 161 6.92 -49.11 24.75
N ILE A 162 6.26 -48.28 23.93
CA ILE A 162 5.96 -48.59 22.51
C ILE A 162 7.03 -48.01 21.54
N ALA A 163 7.99 -47.21 22.02
CA ALA A 163 9.09 -46.71 21.18
C ALA A 163 10.28 -47.69 21.13
N PRO A 164 10.85 -48.01 19.95
CA PRO A 164 12.05 -48.82 19.84
C PRO A 164 13.28 -48.05 20.35
N SER A 165 13.98 -48.64 21.33
CA SER A 165 15.11 -48.03 22.04
C SER A 165 16.33 -47.83 21.12
N ALA A 166 16.72 -46.58 20.87
CA ALA A 166 18.01 -46.26 20.27
C ALA A 166 19.13 -46.43 21.32
N LEU A 167 20.18 -47.15 20.94
CA LEU A 167 21.37 -47.46 21.75
C LEU A 167 22.09 -46.18 22.19
N ILE A 168 22.34 -46.08 23.50
CA ILE A 168 23.17 -45.06 24.13
C ILE A 168 24.65 -45.38 23.84
N VAL A 169 25.37 -44.46 23.19
CA VAL A 169 26.84 -44.46 23.16
C VAL A 169 27.31 -43.38 24.13
N MET A 170 28.07 -43.79 25.15
CA MET A 170 28.67 -42.87 26.13
C MET A 170 29.98 -42.28 25.60
N PRO A 171 30.27 -40.98 25.79
CA PRO A 171 31.60 -40.43 25.51
C PRO A 171 32.56 -40.74 26.67
N GLN A 172 33.78 -41.18 26.34
CA GLN A 172 34.91 -41.27 27.27
C GLN A 172 35.79 -40.02 27.19
N ASP A 173 36.24 -39.57 28.36
CA ASP A 173 37.18 -38.49 28.63
C ASP A 173 38.55 -38.64 27.94
N ARG A 174 39.23 -37.49 27.68
CA ARG A 174 40.63 -37.25 28.07
C ARG A 174 41.06 -35.77 27.95
N ASN A 175 41.79 -35.36 28.98
CA ASN A 175 42.36 -34.05 29.31
C ASN A 175 43.66 -33.68 28.56
N GLU A 176 44.06 -32.40 28.80
CA GLU A 176 45.40 -31.76 28.85
C GLU A 176 45.64 -30.72 27.72
N ALA A 177 46.27 -29.55 27.87
CA ALA A 177 46.66 -28.59 28.93
C ALA A 177 47.55 -27.49 28.23
N SER A 178 47.41 -26.22 28.65
CA SER A 178 48.09 -24.92 28.31
C SER A 178 49.61 -24.89 27.94
N PRO A 179 50.29 -23.76 27.52
CA PRO A 179 50.03 -22.34 27.89
C PRO A 179 50.30 -21.19 26.87
N VAL A 180 49.81 -20.01 27.24
CA VAL A 180 50.01 -18.65 26.67
C VAL A 180 51.36 -18.03 27.10
N PRO A 181 51.97 -17.10 26.32
CA PRO A 181 52.92 -16.10 26.84
C PRO A 181 52.49 -14.63 26.66
N ALA A 182 53.13 -13.75 27.44
CA ALA A 182 52.65 -12.49 28.00
C ALA A 182 53.08 -11.17 27.30
N VAL A 183 52.43 -10.09 27.76
CA VAL A 183 52.63 -8.65 27.50
C VAL A 183 53.94 -8.12 28.10
N LEU A 184 54.57 -7.13 27.44
CA LEU A 184 55.63 -6.28 28.01
C LEU A 184 55.25 -4.79 27.92
N ASP A 185 55.39 -4.14 29.07
CA ASP A 185 55.23 -2.71 29.37
C ASP A 185 56.63 -2.05 29.46
N ILE A 186 56.75 -0.81 28.99
CA ILE A 186 57.80 0.13 29.42
C ILE A 186 57.16 1.52 29.50
N GLY A 187 56.78 1.93 30.71
CA GLY A 187 56.59 3.33 31.08
C GLY A 187 57.91 4.01 31.49
N ALA A 188 58.04 5.31 31.21
CA ALA A 188 58.29 6.35 32.23
C ALA A 188 58.46 7.75 31.60
N SER A 189 57.87 8.71 32.30
CA SER A 189 57.73 10.15 32.05
C SER A 189 59.01 10.96 32.32
N ILE A 190 59.21 12.06 31.56
CA ILE A 190 59.79 13.31 32.08
C ILE A 190 58.99 14.50 31.53
N GLN A 191 58.27 15.17 32.44
CA GLN A 191 57.73 16.51 32.26
C GLN A 191 58.81 17.59 32.43
N SER A 192 58.53 18.71 31.76
CA SER A 192 58.95 20.10 32.02
C SER A 192 60.21 20.61 31.29
N LEU A 193 59.98 21.61 30.41
CA LEU A 193 60.41 23.01 30.60
C LEU A 193 59.77 23.93 29.53
N SER A 194 58.86 24.83 29.99
CA SER A 194 58.46 26.17 29.49
C SER A 194 58.16 26.42 27.99
N GLY A 195 57.06 27.03 27.55
CA GLY A 195 55.94 27.70 28.21
C GLY A 195 54.93 28.23 27.17
N LYS A 196 53.63 28.03 27.47
CA LYS A 196 52.36 28.42 26.78
C LYS A 196 52.10 27.94 25.33
N PRO A 197 50.86 27.48 25.00
CA PRO A 197 50.47 27.12 23.63
C PRO A 197 50.44 28.35 22.70
N TYR A 198 50.93 28.16 21.48
CA TYR A 198 50.93 29.13 20.38
C TYR A 198 49.55 29.75 20.08
N GLU A 199 48.47 29.05 20.43
CA GLU A 199 47.07 29.46 20.21
C GLU A 199 46.61 30.62 21.12
N GLU A 200 47.15 30.77 22.33
CA GLU A 200 46.82 31.91 23.21
C GLU A 200 47.50 33.21 22.75
N HIS A 201 48.63 33.13 22.05
CA HIS A 201 49.30 34.30 21.46
C HIS A 201 48.57 34.83 20.23
N LEU A 202 47.93 33.97 19.45
CA LEU A 202 47.15 34.36 18.26
C LEU A 202 45.86 35.09 18.65
N ALA A 203 45.15 34.62 19.67
CA ALA A 203 43.95 35.30 20.18
C ALA A 203 44.28 36.66 20.83
N SER A 204 45.38 36.74 21.59
CA SER A 204 45.87 38.01 22.15
C SER A 204 46.31 39.00 21.06
N ALA A 205 47.01 38.53 20.03
CA ALA A 205 47.44 39.36 18.91
C ALA A 205 46.25 39.84 18.06
N PHE A 206 45.21 39.00 17.87
CA PHE A 206 43.98 39.38 17.20
C PHE A 206 43.18 40.42 17.99
N GLU A 207 43.08 40.26 19.30
CA GLU A 207 42.44 41.25 20.17
C GLU A 207 43.20 42.58 20.16
N ASP A 208 44.52 42.55 20.21
CA ASP A 208 45.34 43.76 20.15
C ASP A 208 45.23 44.43 18.78
N MET A 209 45.13 43.68 17.68
CA MET A 209 44.97 44.22 16.33
C MET A 209 43.59 44.85 16.09
N ILE A 210 42.52 44.24 16.64
CA ILE A 210 41.16 44.81 16.61
C ILE A 210 41.07 46.07 17.48
N LYS A 211 41.81 46.12 18.60
CA LYS A 211 41.87 47.31 19.48
C LYS A 211 42.69 48.44 18.87
N VAL A 212 43.76 48.14 18.13
CA VAL A 212 44.70 49.13 17.55
C VAL A 212 44.25 49.64 16.17
N ALA A 213 43.50 48.86 15.39
CA ALA A 213 43.06 49.26 14.04
C ALA A 213 42.17 50.54 14.00
N PRO A 214 41.21 50.75 14.92
CA PRO A 214 40.46 52.01 15.01
C PRO A 214 41.34 53.20 15.41
N LEU A 215 42.36 52.97 16.26
CA LEU A 215 43.32 54.00 16.70
C LEU A 215 44.23 54.44 15.55
N LEU A 216 44.73 53.49 14.74
CA LEU A 216 45.54 53.78 13.55
C LEU A 216 44.74 54.50 12.45
N ALA A 217 43.49 54.10 12.22
CA ALA A 217 42.60 54.78 11.28
C ALA A 217 42.29 56.23 11.70
N SER A 218 42.27 56.51 13.02
CA SER A 218 42.06 57.87 13.54
C SER A 218 43.28 58.78 13.46
N GLN A 219 44.50 58.23 13.43
CA GLN A 219 45.75 59.01 13.38
C GLN A 219 46.33 59.19 11.97
N ILE A 220 45.91 58.37 11.00
CA ILE A 220 46.47 58.36 9.64
C ILE A 220 45.33 58.32 8.61
N SER A 221 44.28 59.15 8.80
CA SER A 221 43.05 59.11 7.97
C SER A 221 43.28 59.36 6.47
N ASP A 222 44.45 59.88 6.10
CA ASP A 222 44.78 60.18 4.71
C ASP A 222 45.30 58.95 3.94
N VAL A 223 45.62 57.84 4.64
CA VAL A 223 46.14 56.60 4.04
C VAL A 223 45.08 55.50 3.96
N TYR A 224 44.10 55.49 4.87
CA TYR A 224 43.03 54.49 4.89
C TYR A 224 41.65 55.15 5.03
N SER A 225 40.75 54.89 4.09
CA SER A 225 39.41 55.49 4.03
C SER A 225 38.41 54.89 5.02
N SER A 226 38.75 53.74 5.64
CA SER A 226 37.94 53.12 6.69
C SER A 226 38.74 52.13 7.54
N ALA A 227 38.23 51.80 8.74
CA ALA A 227 38.80 50.75 9.59
C ALA A 227 38.82 49.37 8.90
N ILE A 228 37.87 49.13 7.98
CA ILE A 228 37.81 47.90 7.16
C ILE A 228 38.95 47.87 6.14
N GLU A 229 39.33 49.01 5.56
CA GLU A 229 40.46 49.10 4.62
C GLU A 229 41.81 48.94 5.33
N ALA A 230 41.97 49.55 6.50
CA ALA A 230 43.16 49.36 7.33
C ALA A 230 43.34 47.89 7.75
N LEU A 231 42.24 47.20 8.10
CA LEU A 231 42.25 45.76 8.37
C LEU A 231 42.65 44.96 7.12
N LYS A 232 42.06 45.25 5.95
CA LYS A 232 42.38 44.57 4.69
C LYS A 232 43.86 44.69 4.33
N VAL A 233 44.45 45.88 4.42
CA VAL A 233 45.87 46.09 4.13
C VAL A 233 46.77 45.42 5.18
N GLY A 234 46.33 45.39 6.44
CA GLY A 234 47.00 44.64 7.51
C GLY A 234 47.01 43.13 7.25
N PHE A 235 45.89 42.56 6.79
CA PHE A 235 45.79 41.15 6.41
C PHE A 235 46.60 40.82 5.15
N CYS A 236 46.63 41.71 4.14
CA CYS A 236 47.41 41.50 2.92
C CYS A 236 48.94 41.50 3.13
N ASN A 237 49.44 42.07 4.23
CA ASN A 237 50.88 42.03 4.57
C ASN A 237 51.27 40.79 5.41
N ILE A 238 50.28 40.02 5.89
CA ILE A 238 50.48 38.73 6.57
C ILE A 238 50.46 37.57 5.56
N ASP A 239 49.90 37.79 4.36
CA ASP A 239 49.80 36.81 3.27
C ASP A 239 51.14 36.21 2.82
N ASP A 240 52.27 36.93 2.94
CA ASP A 240 53.59 36.39 2.58
C ASP A 240 54.12 35.31 3.55
N ALA A 241 53.45 35.10 4.70
CA ALA A 241 53.87 34.13 5.73
C ALA A 241 52.85 33.01 6.03
N MET A 242 51.65 32.99 5.44
CA MET A 242 50.57 32.07 5.86
C MET A 242 49.99 31.21 4.71
N SER A 243 50.65 30.09 4.40
CA SER A 243 50.22 29.12 3.38
C SER A 243 49.09 28.15 3.83
N ASN A 244 48.17 28.54 4.72
CA ASN A 244 47.10 27.64 5.18
C ASN A 244 45.67 28.22 5.24
N GLU A 245 45.46 29.54 5.11
CA GLU A 245 44.09 30.11 5.05
C GLU A 245 43.51 30.19 3.63
N SER A 246 44.32 30.00 2.60
CA SER A 246 43.86 29.84 1.20
C SER A 246 42.94 28.62 1.03
N LYS A 247 42.86 27.72 2.01
CA LYS A 247 41.90 26.61 2.04
C LYS A 247 40.50 27.03 2.46
N PHE A 248 40.33 28.07 3.29
CA PHE A 248 39.01 28.47 3.80
C PHE A 248 38.23 29.32 2.79
N LEU A 249 38.90 30.27 2.12
CA LEU A 249 38.27 31.09 1.07
C LEU A 249 37.98 30.27 -0.20
N ASN A 250 38.91 29.39 -0.62
CA ASN A 250 38.66 28.46 -1.74
C ASN A 250 37.56 27.43 -1.42
N LYS A 251 37.41 27.05 -0.15
CA LYS A 251 36.32 26.17 0.30
C LYS A 251 34.96 26.86 0.26
N TYR A 252 34.87 28.15 0.64
CA TYR A 252 33.66 28.96 0.51
C TYR A 252 33.26 29.20 -0.95
N MET A 253 34.22 29.46 -1.83
CA MET A 253 33.95 29.62 -3.28
C MET A 253 33.63 28.28 -3.97
N ALA A 254 34.20 27.17 -3.49
CA ALA A 254 33.92 25.83 -4.03
C ALA A 254 32.55 25.28 -3.65
N THR A 255 31.96 25.68 -2.51
CA THR A 255 30.58 25.28 -2.13
C THR A 255 29.50 26.08 -2.87
N ASP A 256 29.79 27.32 -3.25
CA ASP A 256 28.88 28.16 -4.05
C ASP A 256 28.89 27.81 -5.54
N SER A 257 29.85 27.01 -6.00
CA SER A 257 29.92 26.54 -7.39
C SER A 257 29.25 25.18 -7.65
N ILE A 258 28.80 24.46 -6.61
CA ILE A 258 28.22 23.09 -6.78
C ILE A 258 26.83 23.18 -7.40
N THR A 259 26.01 24.11 -6.90
CA THR A 259 24.66 24.39 -7.40
C THR A 259 24.36 25.87 -7.21
N SER A 260 23.63 26.48 -8.16
CA SER A 260 23.10 27.85 -8.02
C SER A 260 21.83 27.92 -7.18
N VAL A 261 21.30 26.76 -6.74
CA VAL A 261 20.03 26.67 -6.03
C VAL A 261 20.25 26.96 -4.55
N LYS A 262 19.82 28.15 -4.12
CA LYS A 262 19.76 28.55 -2.72
C LYS A 262 18.35 29.03 -2.40
N TRP A 263 17.72 28.37 -1.43
CA TRP A 263 16.50 28.91 -0.85
C TRP A 263 16.85 29.96 0.20
N GLY A 264 16.22 31.13 0.10
CA GLY A 264 16.27 32.12 1.15
C GLY A 264 15.49 31.69 2.40
N PRO A 265 15.59 32.47 3.50
CA PRO A 265 14.75 32.27 4.68
C PRO A 265 13.27 32.30 4.28
N LEU A 266 12.42 31.68 5.11
CA LEU A 266 10.97 31.69 4.90
C LEU A 266 10.46 33.14 4.83
N THR A 267 9.61 33.41 3.85
CA THR A 267 8.86 34.67 3.76
C THR A 267 7.88 34.79 4.92
N ARG A 268 7.40 36.00 5.22
CA ARG A 268 6.37 36.20 6.27
C ARG A 268 5.11 35.36 6.06
N LYS A 269 4.72 35.14 4.79
CA LYS A 269 3.56 34.31 4.46
C LYS A 269 3.83 32.84 4.77
N GLU A 270 4.99 32.33 4.37
CA GLU A 270 5.41 30.95 4.67
C GLU A 270 5.56 30.72 6.18
N GLN A 271 6.08 31.72 6.92
CA GLN A 271 6.17 31.68 8.37
C GLN A 271 4.78 31.58 9.02
N ALA A 272 3.82 32.40 8.60
CA ALA A 272 2.45 32.33 9.09
C ALA A 272 1.77 30.98 8.75
N SER A 273 2.03 30.42 7.56
CA SER A 273 1.57 29.07 7.20
C SER A 273 2.20 27.99 8.09
N PHE A 274 3.47 28.13 8.45
CA PHE A 274 4.15 27.20 9.37
C PHE A 274 3.57 27.29 10.79
N GLU A 275 3.32 28.49 11.30
CA GLU A 275 2.65 28.68 12.60
C GLU A 275 1.26 28.04 12.62
N GLN A 276 0.49 28.20 11.55
CA GLN A 276 -0.81 27.55 11.40
C GLN A 276 -0.70 26.02 11.36
N LEU A 277 0.27 25.48 10.61
CA LEU A 277 0.54 24.04 10.58
C LEU A 277 0.88 23.52 11.98
N LEU A 278 1.74 24.22 12.71
CA LEU A 278 2.16 23.81 14.05
C LEU A 278 0.97 23.77 15.03
N LEU A 279 0.04 24.72 14.96
CA LEU A 279 -1.20 24.69 15.73
C LEU A 279 -2.02 23.44 15.41
N GLN A 280 -2.26 23.17 14.12
CA GLN A 280 -3.04 22.01 13.68
C GLN A 280 -2.37 20.68 14.08
N LEU A 281 -1.04 20.58 13.98
CA LEU A 281 -0.30 19.39 14.38
C LEU A 281 -0.47 19.09 15.87
N ASN A 282 -0.38 20.10 16.73
CA ASN A 282 -0.62 19.92 18.17
C ASN A 282 -2.09 19.55 18.46
N GLU A 283 -3.06 20.25 17.85
CA GLU A 283 -4.48 19.91 18.00
C GLU A 283 -4.81 18.46 17.61
N HIS A 284 -4.23 17.98 16.50
CA HIS A 284 -4.41 16.60 16.06
C HIS A 284 -3.68 15.58 16.93
N ALA A 285 -2.51 15.93 17.48
CA ALA A 285 -1.76 15.07 18.38
C ALA A 285 -2.45 14.88 19.74
N ASP A 286 -3.12 15.92 20.24
CA ASP A 286 -3.89 15.85 21.49
C ASP A 286 -5.27 15.21 21.30
N SER A 287 -5.70 14.98 20.05
CA SER A 287 -6.99 14.39 19.73
C SER A 287 -7.02 12.87 19.97
N SER A 288 -8.13 12.36 20.50
CA SER A 288 -8.35 10.92 20.71
C SER A 288 -8.39 10.09 19.42
N LYS A 289 -8.50 10.76 18.25
CA LYS A 289 -8.66 10.12 16.93
C LYS A 289 -7.34 9.63 16.32
N LYS A 290 -6.20 9.79 17.00
CA LYS A 290 -4.85 9.34 16.55
C LYS A 290 -4.55 9.73 15.09
N VAL A 291 -4.83 10.98 14.72
CA VAL A 291 -4.62 11.48 13.33
C VAL A 291 -3.14 11.76 13.08
N VAL A 292 -2.47 12.36 14.07
CA VAL A 292 -1.05 12.68 14.08
C VAL A 292 -0.48 12.18 15.41
N GLY A 293 0.62 11.44 15.36
CA GLY A 293 1.44 11.09 16.52
C GLY A 293 2.57 12.11 16.70
N LYS A 294 2.90 12.40 17.97
CA LYS A 294 3.96 13.32 18.37
C LYS A 294 4.98 12.56 19.22
N THR A 295 6.24 12.58 18.82
CA THR A 295 7.35 11.99 19.59
C THR A 295 8.42 13.04 19.79
N VAL A 296 8.73 13.39 21.04
CA VAL A 296 9.78 14.34 21.38
C VAL A 296 11.03 13.56 21.76
N SER A 297 12.18 13.96 21.25
CA SER A 297 13.47 13.37 21.58
C SER A 297 14.51 14.46 21.80
N GLU A 298 15.42 14.24 22.74
CA GLU A 298 16.57 15.11 22.92
C GLU A 298 17.68 14.73 21.93
N PHE A 299 18.21 15.72 21.22
CA PHE A 299 19.32 15.55 20.29
C PHE A 299 20.26 16.75 20.39
N ALA A 300 21.54 16.49 20.70
CA ALA A 300 22.56 17.51 20.87
C ALA A 300 22.16 18.65 21.86
N GLY A 301 21.46 18.30 22.95
CA GLY A 301 20.98 19.26 23.95
C GLY A 301 19.76 20.08 23.52
N ARG A 302 19.04 19.65 22.47
CA ARG A 302 17.84 20.32 21.95
C ARG A 302 16.70 19.34 21.83
N GLU A 303 15.48 19.83 22.02
CA GLU A 303 14.27 19.05 21.73
C GLU A 303 13.99 19.06 20.23
N VAL A 304 13.89 17.86 19.67
CA VAL A 304 13.44 17.61 18.30
C VAL A 304 12.14 16.81 18.37
N THR A 305 11.08 17.35 17.78
CA THR A 305 9.77 16.72 17.72
C THR A 305 9.56 16.09 16.35
N SER A 306 9.26 14.80 16.33
CA SER A 306 8.81 14.06 15.15
C SER A 306 7.29 14.04 15.08
N TRP A 307 6.75 14.29 13.88
CA TRP A 307 5.32 14.24 13.59
C TRP A 307 5.03 13.08 12.64
N LYS A 308 4.25 12.10 13.12
CA LYS A 308 3.85 10.91 12.34
C LYS A 308 2.36 10.93 12.05
N SER A 309 1.97 11.26 10.83
CA SER A 309 0.58 11.14 10.40
C SER A 309 0.18 9.68 10.14
N THR A 310 -1.10 9.38 10.31
CA THR A 310 -1.66 8.05 10.06
C THR A 310 -1.76 7.73 8.56
N ASP A 311 -1.08 6.67 8.10
CA ASP A 311 -0.75 6.45 6.69
C ASP A 311 -1.98 6.31 5.76
N TYR A 312 -3.09 5.67 6.19
CA TYR A 312 -4.28 5.50 5.34
C TYR A 312 -5.03 6.81 5.07
N LEU A 313 -4.86 7.82 5.92
CA LEU A 313 -5.53 9.12 5.78
C LEU A 313 -4.97 9.94 4.61
N TYR A 314 -3.75 9.67 4.16
CA TYR A 314 -3.20 10.30 2.95
C TYR A 314 -4.00 9.93 1.68
N LYS A 315 -4.71 8.79 1.66
CA LYS A 315 -5.51 8.34 0.50
C LYS A 315 -6.90 8.98 0.44
N LYS A 316 -7.34 9.69 1.48
CA LYS A 316 -8.67 10.31 1.53
C LYS A 316 -8.72 11.62 0.76
N GLU A 317 -9.86 11.91 0.13
CA GLU A 317 -10.10 13.16 -0.62
C GLU A 317 -11.38 13.84 -0.09
N PRO A 318 -11.31 15.07 0.45
CA PRO A 318 -10.09 15.82 0.74
C PRO A 318 -9.26 15.14 1.84
N CYS A 319 -7.94 15.28 1.76
CA CYS A 319 -7.05 14.70 2.78
C CYS A 319 -7.23 15.46 4.11
N PRO A 320 -7.57 14.77 5.21
CA PRO A 320 -7.84 15.42 6.48
C PRO A 320 -6.57 15.76 7.28
N LEU A 321 -5.38 15.44 6.75
CA LEU A 321 -4.11 15.67 7.43
C LEU A 321 -3.66 17.12 7.27
N PRO A 322 -3.07 17.72 8.31
CA PRO A 322 -2.61 19.11 8.24
C PRO A 322 -1.38 19.29 7.35
N SER A 323 -0.62 18.22 7.08
CA SER A 323 0.51 18.22 6.15
C SER A 323 0.58 16.91 5.38
N GLN A 324 1.00 17.02 4.11
CA GLN A 324 1.29 15.87 3.24
C GLN A 324 2.70 15.30 3.49
N ALA A 325 3.56 15.98 4.26
CA ALA A 325 4.93 15.56 4.51
C ALA A 325 4.98 14.22 5.23
N ARG A 326 5.86 13.32 4.77
CA ARG A 326 6.14 12.02 5.38
C ARG A 326 7.58 11.99 5.88
N GLY A 327 7.72 12.13 7.20
CA GLY A 327 8.99 12.42 7.88
C GLY A 327 9.15 13.92 8.10
N LEU A 328 8.46 14.44 9.11
CA LEU A 328 8.46 15.86 9.45
C LEU A 328 8.99 16.03 10.86
N PHE A 329 10.02 16.86 11.02
CA PHE A 329 10.63 17.15 12.31
C PHE A 329 10.65 18.65 12.55
N THR A 330 10.32 19.07 13.76
CA THR A 330 10.46 20.46 14.21
C THR A 330 11.41 20.53 15.39
N CYS A 331 12.13 21.64 15.54
CA CYS A 331 13.00 21.88 16.69
C CYS A 331 12.89 23.34 17.14
N THR A 332 13.33 23.60 18.38
CA THR A 332 13.42 24.96 18.91
C THR A 332 14.85 25.48 18.78
N GLU A 333 15.02 26.55 18.01
CA GLU A 333 16.27 27.30 17.83
C GLU A 333 16.10 28.77 18.21
N ASP A 334 16.96 29.26 19.11
CA ASP A 334 16.94 30.65 19.60
C ASP A 334 15.58 31.15 20.13
N GLY A 335 14.79 30.24 20.71
CA GLY A 335 13.45 30.52 21.24
C GLY A 335 12.32 30.40 20.22
N GLU A 336 12.64 30.16 18.95
CA GLU A 336 11.70 30.01 17.84
C GLU A 336 11.60 28.55 17.40
N VAL A 337 10.39 28.08 17.13
CA VAL A 337 10.19 26.74 16.56
C VAL A 337 10.39 26.83 15.04
N ARG A 338 11.09 25.86 14.45
CA ARG A 338 11.24 25.73 12.99
C ARG A 338 11.15 24.29 12.53
N ILE A 339 11.00 24.09 11.22
CA ILE A 339 11.17 22.78 10.59
C ILE A 339 12.67 22.41 10.64
N ALA A 340 12.97 21.34 11.35
CA ALA A 340 14.31 20.78 11.50
C ALA A 340 14.66 19.89 10.30
N ALA A 341 13.73 19.02 9.90
CA ALA A 341 13.87 18.17 8.73
C ALA A 341 12.51 17.90 8.06
N ARG A 342 12.51 17.76 6.73
CA ARG A 342 11.30 17.54 5.93
C ARG A 342 11.52 16.54 4.79
N GLY A 343 10.89 15.38 4.89
CA GLY A 343 10.79 14.36 3.85
C GLY A 343 9.86 14.80 2.72
N TYR A 344 9.62 13.93 1.74
CA TYR A 344 8.69 14.21 0.64
C TYR A 344 7.24 14.25 1.12
N ASN A 345 6.34 14.71 0.25
CA ASN A 345 4.93 14.38 0.42
C ASN A 345 4.72 12.87 0.24
N LYS A 346 3.72 12.27 0.89
CA LYS A 346 3.34 10.88 0.61
C LYS A 346 2.93 10.77 -0.87
N PHE A 347 3.54 9.84 -1.58
CA PHE A 347 3.19 9.50 -2.96
C PHE A 347 2.84 8.01 -3.11
N PHE A 348 2.03 7.74 -4.12
CA PHE A 348 1.34 6.48 -4.32
C PHE A 348 1.80 5.77 -5.59
N ASN A 349 1.55 4.47 -5.65
CA ASN A 349 1.83 3.66 -6.83
C ASN A 349 0.86 4.05 -7.95
N ILE A 350 1.26 3.83 -9.21
CA ILE A 350 0.32 3.89 -10.34
C ILE A 350 -0.95 3.08 -10.00
N ASN A 351 -2.11 3.66 -10.33
CA ASN A 351 -3.45 3.13 -10.09
C ASN A 351 -3.84 2.89 -8.61
N GLU A 352 -3.07 3.38 -7.63
CA GLU A 352 -3.40 3.22 -6.21
C GLU A 352 -4.46 4.24 -5.74
N VAL A 353 -4.42 5.45 -6.29
CA VAL A 353 -5.41 6.52 -6.06
C VAL A 353 -5.81 7.16 -7.39
N PRO A 354 -6.98 7.85 -7.49
CA PRO A 354 -7.43 8.43 -8.76
C PRO A 354 -6.40 9.34 -9.44
N LYS A 355 -5.63 10.11 -8.65
CA LYS A 355 -4.57 11.01 -9.15
C LYS A 355 -3.32 10.29 -9.67
N THR A 356 -3.22 8.98 -9.50
CA THR A 356 -2.11 8.17 -10.02
C THR A 356 -2.52 7.27 -11.18
N ASN A 357 -3.70 7.48 -11.76
CA ASN A 357 -4.08 6.86 -13.02
C ASN A 357 -3.34 7.54 -14.18
N TRP A 358 -2.89 6.76 -15.17
CA TRP A 358 -2.14 7.30 -16.32
C TRP A 358 -2.85 8.43 -17.04
N SER A 359 -4.16 8.28 -17.30
CA SER A 359 -4.97 9.34 -17.92
C SER A 359 -4.96 10.62 -17.09
N TRP A 360 -5.10 10.52 -15.77
CA TRP A 360 -5.04 11.68 -14.90
C TRP A 360 -3.66 12.34 -14.95
N ILE A 361 -2.58 11.55 -14.89
CA ILE A 361 -1.20 12.05 -14.92
C ILE A 361 -0.96 12.81 -16.23
N GLU A 362 -1.32 12.24 -17.36
CA GLU A 362 -1.15 12.87 -18.69
C GLU A 362 -1.94 14.18 -18.81
N ASP A 363 -3.15 14.25 -18.26
CA ASP A 363 -4.01 15.43 -18.34
C ASP A 363 -3.65 16.54 -17.33
N ASN A 364 -3.09 16.18 -16.17
CA ASN A 364 -2.96 17.09 -15.01
C ASN A 364 -1.52 17.39 -14.60
N THR A 365 -0.53 16.79 -15.26
CA THR A 365 0.88 17.05 -14.98
C THR A 365 1.63 17.52 -16.23
N HIS A 366 2.80 18.13 -16.02
CA HIS A 366 3.74 18.44 -17.08
C HIS A 366 5.18 18.24 -16.62
N GLY A 367 6.08 18.15 -17.60
CA GLY A 367 7.48 17.86 -17.39
C GLY A 367 8.35 19.07 -17.00
N PRO A 368 9.68 18.89 -16.92
CA PRO A 368 10.39 17.63 -17.21
C PRO A 368 9.94 16.49 -16.27
N TYR A 369 9.78 15.31 -16.84
CA TYR A 369 9.45 14.09 -16.08
C TYR A 369 10.76 13.42 -15.67
N GLU A 370 11.13 13.57 -14.41
CA GLU A 370 12.35 12.99 -13.86
C GLU A 370 12.04 11.62 -13.27
N MET A 371 12.60 10.57 -13.85
CA MET A 371 12.46 9.21 -13.35
C MET A 371 13.74 8.77 -12.64
N THR A 372 13.62 8.37 -11.38
CA THR A 372 14.75 7.91 -10.56
C THR A 372 14.53 6.46 -10.17
N VAL A 373 15.60 5.64 -10.23
CA VAL A 373 15.54 4.25 -9.74
C VAL A 373 15.14 4.27 -8.28
N LYS A 374 14.14 3.45 -7.94
CA LYS A 374 13.72 3.27 -6.56
C LYS A 374 14.64 2.26 -5.91
N GLU A 375 15.66 2.76 -5.22
CA GLU A 375 16.49 1.93 -4.34
C GLU A 375 15.62 1.34 -3.19
N ASP A 376 16.06 0.21 -2.65
CA ASP A 376 15.33 -0.66 -1.72
C ASP A 376 16.12 -0.77 -0.41
N GLY A 377 15.85 0.13 0.52
CA GLY A 377 16.55 0.23 1.79
C GLY A 377 15.76 1.00 2.84
N CYS A 378 16.49 1.68 3.72
CA CYS A 378 15.90 2.46 4.80
C CYS A 378 15.93 3.95 4.50
N PHE A 379 14.81 4.64 4.72
CA PHE A 379 14.70 6.07 4.52
C PHE A 379 15.47 6.86 5.60
N ILE A 380 16.45 7.65 5.19
CA ILE A 380 17.29 8.50 6.05
C ILE A 380 17.17 9.95 5.62
N MET A 381 17.14 10.87 6.58
CA MET A 381 17.21 12.31 6.33
C MET A 381 18.38 12.94 7.06
N ALA A 382 18.93 14.01 6.49
CA ALA A 382 19.91 14.84 7.16
C ALA A 382 19.65 16.33 6.94
N SER A 383 19.93 17.13 7.96
CA SER A 383 19.79 18.59 7.93
C SER A 383 20.79 19.27 8.87
N GLY A 384 20.99 20.57 8.68
CA GLY A 384 21.88 21.38 9.52
C GLY A 384 21.13 22.13 10.62
N LEU A 385 21.58 21.94 11.86
CA LEU A 385 21.17 22.67 13.05
C LEU A 385 22.29 23.60 13.53
N ASP A 386 21.97 24.51 14.45
CA ASP A 386 22.95 25.36 15.15
C ASP A 386 23.81 26.23 14.23
N GLY A 387 23.20 26.84 13.21
CA GLY A 387 23.96 27.60 12.22
C GLY A 387 24.84 26.72 11.31
N GLY A 388 24.54 25.41 11.21
CA GLY A 388 25.34 24.45 10.45
C GLY A 388 26.44 23.75 11.24
N LYS A 389 26.52 23.97 12.56
CA LYS A 389 27.52 23.33 13.43
C LYS A 389 27.15 21.90 13.80
N THR A 390 25.87 21.58 13.78
CA THR A 390 25.35 20.27 14.19
C THR A 390 24.63 19.61 13.02
N LEU A 391 25.06 18.42 12.65
CA LEU A 391 24.39 17.60 11.66
C LEU A 391 23.30 16.77 12.34
N LEU A 392 22.03 17.01 11.99
CA LEU A 392 20.93 16.13 12.35
C LEU A 392 20.87 15.00 11.31
N VAL A 393 20.76 13.76 11.80
CA VAL A 393 20.51 12.57 10.96
C VAL A 393 19.36 11.82 11.60
N THR A 394 18.32 11.53 10.82
CA THR A 394 17.11 10.84 11.30
C THR A 394 16.78 9.66 10.40
N SER A 395 16.09 8.68 10.97
CA SER A 395 15.27 7.76 10.17
C SER A 395 14.00 8.49 9.70
N LYS A 396 13.04 7.75 9.16
CA LYS A 396 11.74 8.29 8.75
C LYS A 396 10.98 9.02 9.86
N HIS A 397 10.99 8.52 11.11
CA HIS A 397 10.17 9.05 12.20
C HIS A 397 10.90 9.19 13.54
N ALA A 398 12.18 8.84 13.61
CA ALA A 398 12.94 8.89 14.85
C ALA A 398 14.38 9.35 14.64
N VAL A 399 14.90 10.05 15.64
CA VAL A 399 16.26 10.60 15.64
C VAL A 399 17.26 9.62 16.27
N VAL A 400 16.86 8.94 17.36
CA VAL A 400 17.73 8.06 18.14
C VAL A 400 17.27 6.61 17.98
N VAL A 401 17.56 6.03 16.81
CA VAL A 401 17.25 4.62 16.48
C VAL A 401 18.41 4.00 15.68
N PRO A 402 18.54 2.67 15.64
CA PRO A 402 19.62 1.99 14.91
C PRO A 402 19.77 2.46 13.45
N HIS A 403 18.66 2.66 12.73
CA HIS A 403 18.66 3.18 11.36
C HIS A 403 19.31 4.55 11.24
N ALA A 404 18.97 5.48 12.13
CA ALA A 404 19.53 6.83 12.12
C ALA A 404 21.03 6.83 12.47
N GLN A 405 21.43 5.95 13.40
CA GLN A 405 22.82 5.75 13.78
C GLN A 405 23.64 5.16 12.64
N MET A 406 23.12 4.12 11.97
CA MET A 406 23.78 3.52 10.81
C MET A 406 23.86 4.51 9.63
N GLY A 407 22.79 5.27 9.40
CA GLY A 407 22.80 6.38 8.45
C GLY A 407 23.91 7.39 8.75
N ARG A 408 24.09 7.79 10.01
CA ARG A 408 25.19 8.68 10.43
C ARG A 408 26.56 8.06 10.16
N GLN A 409 26.75 6.79 10.52
CA GLN A 409 28.03 6.10 10.29
C GLN A 409 28.40 6.07 8.81
N TRP A 410 27.45 5.70 7.94
CA TRP A 410 27.68 5.72 6.50
C TRP A 410 27.91 7.13 5.96
N MET A 411 27.23 8.14 6.50
CA MET A 411 27.43 9.53 6.13
C MET A 411 28.86 9.98 6.44
N GLU A 412 29.35 9.71 7.64
CA GLU A 412 30.73 10.00 8.05
C GLU A 412 31.74 9.28 7.15
N GLN A 413 31.48 8.02 6.77
CA GLN A 413 32.34 7.28 5.85
C GLN A 413 32.37 7.88 4.44
N HIS A 414 31.22 8.23 3.86
CA HIS A 414 31.15 8.85 2.52
C HIS A 414 31.83 10.22 2.50
N LEU A 415 31.53 11.07 3.50
CA LEU A 415 32.13 12.39 3.64
C LEU A 415 33.65 12.28 3.80
N SER A 416 34.13 11.40 4.68
CA SER A 416 35.57 11.19 4.89
C SER A 416 36.28 10.74 3.61
N LYS A 417 35.68 9.80 2.84
CA LYS A 417 36.21 9.37 1.54
C LYS A 417 36.28 10.50 0.51
N ALA A 418 35.36 11.45 0.56
CA ALA A 418 35.36 12.65 -0.27
C ALA A 418 36.24 13.80 0.27
N GLY A 419 36.95 13.60 1.38
CA GLY A 419 37.73 14.65 2.04
C GLY A 419 36.87 15.77 2.63
N LYS A 420 35.64 15.44 3.03
CA LYS A 420 34.63 16.32 3.63
C LYS A 420 34.35 15.93 5.08
N THR A 421 33.69 16.82 5.81
CA THR A 421 33.33 16.69 7.22
C THR A 421 31.82 16.84 7.41
N SER A 422 31.30 16.26 8.50
CA SER A 422 29.88 16.39 8.87
C SER A 422 29.46 17.86 9.08
N ILE A 423 30.36 18.70 9.57
CA ILE A 423 30.12 20.14 9.77
C ILE A 423 29.99 20.85 8.42
N GLU A 424 30.82 20.54 7.43
CA GLU A 424 30.69 21.11 6.08
C GLU A 424 29.35 20.76 5.45
N PHE A 425 28.91 19.51 5.59
CA PHE A 425 27.63 19.09 5.04
C PHE A 425 26.44 19.71 5.79
N ALA A 426 26.50 19.77 7.13
CA ALA A 426 25.50 20.47 7.94
C ALA A 426 25.42 21.95 7.58
N THR A 427 26.56 22.63 7.41
CA THR A 427 26.62 24.03 6.98
C THR A 427 25.98 24.21 5.61
N PHE A 428 26.34 23.36 4.63
CA PHE A 428 25.76 23.38 3.29
C PHE A 428 24.23 23.29 3.30
N LEU A 429 23.67 22.39 4.12
CA LEU A 429 22.22 22.18 4.26
C LEU A 429 21.55 23.34 5.01
N HIS A 430 22.18 23.83 6.08
CA HIS A 430 21.65 24.92 6.90
C HIS A 430 21.53 26.22 6.09
N GLU A 431 22.59 26.62 5.39
CA GLU A 431 22.62 27.84 4.56
C GLU A 431 21.56 27.83 3.45
N ARG A 432 21.05 26.65 3.10
CA ARG A 432 20.04 26.45 2.05
C ARG A 432 18.67 26.14 2.61
N ASN A 433 18.48 26.16 3.93
CA ASN A 433 17.24 25.73 4.60
C ASN A 433 16.74 24.37 4.05
N ALA A 434 17.64 23.39 3.95
CA ALA A 434 17.39 22.15 3.23
C ALA A 434 17.51 20.90 4.10
N THR A 435 16.79 19.85 3.69
CA THR A 435 16.91 18.47 4.16
C THR A 435 17.38 17.60 2.99
N ALA A 436 18.50 16.92 3.14
CA ALA A 436 18.92 15.85 2.23
C ALA A 436 18.20 14.55 2.60
N VAL A 437 17.75 13.81 1.59
CA VAL A 437 16.97 12.58 1.73
C VAL A 437 17.66 11.44 1.00
N PHE A 438 17.87 10.34 1.71
CA PHE A 438 18.65 9.20 1.28
C PHE A 438 17.90 7.89 1.46
N GLU A 439 18.28 6.92 0.66
CA GLU A 439 18.02 5.51 0.91
C GLU A 439 19.32 4.86 1.41
N LEU A 440 19.29 4.27 2.60
CA LEU A 440 20.38 3.47 3.15
C LEU A 440 20.22 2.03 2.70
N CYS A 441 21.11 1.57 1.84
CA CYS A 441 21.15 0.20 1.35
C CYS A 441 22.38 -0.51 1.91
N ASP A 442 22.18 -1.39 2.90
CA ASP A 442 23.27 -2.11 3.56
C ASP A 442 22.82 -3.47 4.08
N ASP A 443 23.02 -4.51 3.28
CA ASP A 443 22.70 -5.89 3.65
C ASP A 443 23.50 -6.41 4.86
N ALA A 444 24.61 -5.77 5.26
CA ALA A 444 25.30 -6.13 6.50
C ALA A 444 24.59 -5.54 7.73
N PHE A 445 23.86 -4.44 7.58
CA PHE A 445 22.98 -3.88 8.60
C PHE A 445 21.58 -4.53 8.58
N GLU A 446 20.87 -4.49 7.45
CA GLU A 446 19.49 -4.98 7.31
C GLU A 446 19.20 -5.45 5.87
N GLU A 447 18.79 -6.71 5.69
CA GLU A 447 18.42 -7.25 4.37
C GLU A 447 16.98 -6.85 4.00
N HIS A 448 16.83 -6.14 2.90
CA HIS A 448 15.51 -5.79 2.35
C HIS A 448 15.02 -6.88 1.38
N ILE A 449 14.56 -6.48 0.19
CA ILE A 449 14.10 -7.39 -0.86
C ILE A 449 15.17 -7.55 -1.93
N LEU A 450 15.98 -6.54 -2.22
CA LEU A 450 17.03 -6.61 -3.24
C LEU A 450 18.42 -6.65 -2.60
N GLU A 451 19.32 -7.43 -3.19
CA GLU A 451 20.70 -7.58 -2.72
C GLU A 451 21.56 -6.37 -3.09
N TYR A 452 22.33 -5.87 -2.13
CA TYR A 452 23.37 -4.87 -2.29
C TYR A 452 24.74 -5.48 -1.95
N PRO A 453 25.54 -5.82 -2.98
CA PRO A 453 26.90 -6.28 -2.75
C PRO A 453 27.72 -5.21 -2.03
N GLU A 454 28.77 -5.61 -1.31
CA GLU A 454 29.57 -4.72 -0.45
C GLU A 454 29.95 -3.38 -1.11
N ARG A 455 30.35 -3.41 -2.38
CA ARG A 455 30.70 -2.21 -3.17
C ARG A 455 29.53 -1.25 -3.41
N ALA A 456 28.30 -1.76 -3.46
CA ALA A 456 27.08 -1.00 -3.71
C ALA A 456 26.46 -0.46 -2.41
N ARG A 457 26.86 -0.96 -1.24
CA ARG A 457 26.29 -0.51 0.03
C ARG A 457 26.59 0.95 0.32
N GLY A 458 25.66 1.63 1.00
CA GLY A 458 25.80 3.01 1.44
C GLY A 458 24.53 3.85 1.33
N LEU A 459 24.71 5.16 1.38
CA LEU A 459 23.65 6.16 1.29
C LEU A 459 23.50 6.63 -0.15
N TYR A 460 22.33 6.37 -0.73
CA TYR A 460 21.90 6.83 -2.04
C TYR A 460 21.13 8.14 -1.88
N LEU A 461 21.76 9.26 -2.27
CA LEU A 461 21.10 10.56 -2.19
C LEU A 461 20.10 10.68 -3.34
N HIS A 462 18.81 10.76 -2.99
CA HIS A 462 17.75 10.87 -3.99
C HIS A 462 16.94 12.17 -3.85
N GLY A 463 17.07 12.93 -2.77
CA GLY A 463 16.31 14.16 -2.59
C GLY A 463 17.03 15.25 -1.84
N ILE A 464 16.71 16.49 -2.17
CA ILE A 464 17.00 17.65 -1.33
C ILE A 464 15.74 18.50 -1.30
N ASN A 465 15.13 18.62 -0.12
CA ASN A 465 13.86 19.29 0.10
C ASN A 465 14.07 20.56 0.90
N ARG A 466 13.28 21.60 0.62
CA ARG A 466 13.24 22.79 1.45
C ARG A 466 12.54 22.48 2.76
N ASN A 467 13.02 23.05 3.85
CA ASN A 467 12.34 23.02 5.15
C ASN A 467 11.21 24.06 5.16
N SER A 468 10.15 23.75 4.42
CA SER A 468 8.91 24.53 4.28
C SER A 468 7.68 23.66 4.50
N VAL A 469 6.52 24.30 4.68
CA VAL A 469 5.22 23.60 4.80
C VAL A 469 4.91 22.83 3.52
N GLU A 470 4.96 23.52 2.39
CA GLU A 470 4.76 22.91 1.08
C GLU A 470 6.03 22.23 0.56
N LEU A 471 5.82 21.24 -0.31
CA LEU A 471 6.90 20.54 -1.00
C LEU A 471 7.60 21.47 -1.99
N ASP A 472 8.84 21.79 -1.71
CA ASP A 472 9.79 22.34 -2.68
C ASP A 472 11.03 21.45 -2.67
N THR A 473 11.42 20.92 -3.82
CA THR A 473 12.43 19.88 -3.96
C THR A 473 13.32 20.13 -5.16
N TRP A 474 14.61 19.83 -5.02
CA TRP A 474 15.57 20.03 -6.10
C TRP A 474 15.37 19.05 -7.24
N ALA A 475 15.66 19.53 -8.45
CA ALA A 475 15.78 18.70 -9.64
C ALA A 475 16.81 17.59 -9.40
N SER A 476 16.51 16.39 -9.90
CA SER A 476 17.36 15.20 -9.70
C SER A 476 18.77 15.37 -10.27
N THR A 477 18.93 16.25 -11.27
CA THR A 477 20.23 16.69 -11.81
C THR A 477 21.10 17.38 -10.77
N GLU A 478 20.55 18.32 -10.00
CA GLU A 478 21.28 19.04 -8.95
C GLU A 478 21.55 18.14 -7.74
N VAL A 479 20.61 17.25 -7.41
CA VAL A 479 20.79 16.25 -6.36
C VAL A 479 21.98 15.34 -6.67
N ALA A 480 22.12 14.88 -7.93
CA ALA A 480 23.26 14.05 -8.36
C ALA A 480 24.61 14.77 -8.19
N LYS A 481 24.70 16.07 -8.51
CA LYS A 481 25.93 16.86 -8.30
C LYS A 481 26.31 16.94 -6.83
N VAL A 482 25.34 17.10 -5.93
CA VAL A 482 25.60 17.10 -4.48
C VAL A 482 26.07 15.72 -4.02
N ALA A 483 25.45 14.65 -4.54
CA ALA A 483 25.85 13.29 -4.22
C ALA A 483 27.34 13.06 -4.58
N GLU A 484 27.73 13.43 -5.80
CA GLU A 484 29.12 13.34 -6.27
C GLU A 484 30.07 14.19 -5.43
N TYR A 485 29.70 15.43 -5.11
CA TYR A 485 30.55 16.35 -4.37
C TYR A 485 30.84 15.90 -2.93
N PHE A 486 29.85 15.32 -2.25
CA PHE A 486 29.99 14.85 -0.87
C PHE A 486 30.30 13.35 -0.76
N GLY A 487 30.46 12.65 -1.90
CA GLY A 487 30.85 11.24 -1.96
C GLY A 487 29.73 10.23 -1.69
N PHE A 488 28.46 10.67 -1.75
CA PHE A 488 27.31 9.77 -1.63
C PHE A 488 27.09 8.94 -2.90
N LYS A 489 26.29 7.88 -2.81
CA LYS A 489 25.89 7.11 -3.98
C LYS A 489 24.89 7.92 -4.80
N VAL A 490 25.14 8.00 -6.11
CA VAL A 490 24.26 8.66 -7.07
C VAL A 490 23.15 7.69 -7.47
N VAL A 491 21.90 8.12 -7.39
CA VAL A 491 20.77 7.35 -7.91
C VAL A 491 20.69 7.51 -9.42
N GLN A 492 20.55 6.39 -10.13
CA GLN A 492 20.36 6.39 -11.58
C GLN A 492 19.06 7.12 -11.94
N ARG A 493 19.14 7.99 -12.95
CA ARG A 493 18.06 8.90 -13.33
C ARG A 493 17.89 9.00 -14.85
N PHE A 494 16.67 9.29 -15.25
CA PHE A 494 16.25 9.53 -16.63
C PHE A 494 15.37 10.78 -16.64
N GLU A 495 15.33 11.47 -17.77
CA GLU A 495 14.53 12.68 -17.94
C GLU A 495 13.78 12.59 -19.27
N PHE A 496 12.48 12.87 -19.22
CA PHE A 496 11.58 12.76 -20.36
C PHE A 496 10.79 14.04 -20.55
N ASN A 497 10.37 14.27 -21.80
CA ASN A 497 9.53 15.43 -22.11
C ASN A 497 8.05 15.14 -21.82
N SER A 498 7.66 13.86 -21.76
CA SER A 498 6.27 13.44 -21.57
C SER A 498 6.15 12.23 -20.63
N ALA A 499 5.01 12.11 -19.95
CA ALA A 499 4.72 10.94 -19.10
C ALA A 499 4.71 9.61 -19.88
N PRO A 500 4.17 9.54 -21.12
CA PRO A 500 4.22 8.32 -21.93
C PRO A 500 5.64 7.81 -22.22
N GLU A 501 6.60 8.69 -22.50
CA GLU A 501 8.01 8.28 -22.69
C GLU A 501 8.58 7.59 -21.44
N GLY A 502 8.30 8.15 -20.25
CA GLY A 502 8.71 7.53 -18.99
C GLY A 502 8.01 6.20 -18.73
N ARG A 503 6.73 6.08 -19.13
CA ARG A 503 5.97 4.84 -19.08
C ARG A 503 6.57 3.77 -20.00
N GLU A 504 6.96 4.12 -21.22
CA GLU A 504 7.59 3.19 -22.16
C GLU A 504 8.86 2.56 -21.60
N LEU A 505 9.74 3.36 -20.97
CA LEU A 505 10.92 2.81 -20.29
C LEU A 505 10.52 1.90 -19.12
N ALA A 506 9.56 2.32 -18.31
CA ALA A 506 9.09 1.53 -17.18
C ALA A 506 8.47 0.19 -17.63
N ASP A 507 7.73 0.17 -18.74
CA ASP A 507 7.12 -1.02 -19.33
C ASP A 507 8.18 -1.92 -20.00
N SER A 508 9.22 -1.35 -20.63
CA SER A 508 10.37 -2.11 -21.13
C SER A 508 11.09 -2.85 -20.01
N VAL A 509 11.39 -2.16 -18.91
CA VAL A 509 12.06 -2.78 -17.75
C VAL A 509 11.15 -3.81 -17.07
N ARG A 510 9.82 -3.61 -17.07
CA ARG A 510 8.87 -4.64 -16.60
C ARG A 510 8.99 -5.92 -17.42
N LYS A 511 9.11 -5.78 -18.74
CA LYS A 511 9.22 -6.91 -19.67
C LYS A 511 10.57 -7.61 -19.55
N ASP A 512 11.65 -6.84 -19.42
CA ASP A 512 13.01 -7.37 -19.34
C ASP A 512 13.37 -7.88 -17.93
N GLU A 513 12.51 -7.60 -16.93
CA GLU A 513 12.66 -7.88 -15.49
C GLU A 513 13.91 -7.27 -14.82
N MET A 514 14.72 -6.55 -15.61
CA MET A 514 15.99 -5.97 -15.20
C MET A 514 16.21 -4.63 -15.90
N LEU A 515 16.83 -3.71 -15.18
CA LEU A 515 17.42 -2.49 -15.73
C LEU A 515 18.93 -2.71 -15.81
N GLU A 516 19.49 -2.72 -17.02
CA GLU A 516 20.94 -2.88 -17.25
C GLU A 516 21.56 -4.10 -16.53
N GLY A 517 20.81 -5.20 -16.47
CA GLY A 517 21.23 -6.44 -15.79
C GLY A 517 21.06 -6.43 -14.27
N ARG A 518 20.41 -5.41 -13.69
CA ARG A 518 20.07 -5.32 -12.26
C ARG A 518 18.56 -5.40 -12.07
N ILE A 519 18.11 -6.26 -11.15
CA ILE A 519 16.73 -6.25 -10.67
C ILE A 519 16.51 -5.00 -9.82
N ILE A 520 15.46 -4.25 -10.11
CA ILE A 520 15.08 -3.05 -9.36
C ILE A 520 13.68 -3.18 -8.79
N GLU A 521 13.38 -2.45 -7.71
CA GLU A 521 12.02 -2.42 -7.14
C GLU A 521 11.05 -1.74 -8.11
N GLY A 522 11.56 -0.74 -8.81
CA GLY A 522 10.79 0.13 -9.68
C GLY A 522 11.40 1.51 -9.81
N PHE A 523 10.54 2.47 -10.12
CA PHE A 523 10.90 3.87 -10.33
C PHE A 523 10.06 4.81 -9.45
N VAL A 524 10.63 5.96 -9.13
CA VAL A 524 9.90 7.14 -8.65
C VAL A 524 9.95 8.20 -9.74
N MET A 525 8.77 8.61 -10.21
CA MET A 525 8.58 9.68 -11.18
C MET A 525 8.31 11.00 -10.46
N ARG A 526 8.96 12.08 -10.90
CA ARG A 526 8.76 13.45 -10.41
C ARG A 526 8.38 14.33 -11.59
N CYS A 527 7.35 15.13 -11.40
CA CYS A 527 6.84 16.07 -12.39
C CYS A 527 6.20 17.25 -11.66
N LYS A 528 5.44 18.08 -12.38
CA LYS A 528 4.72 19.22 -11.80
C LYS A 528 3.25 19.17 -12.12
N LEU A 529 2.42 19.72 -11.24
CA LEU A 529 0.99 19.90 -11.50
C LEU A 529 0.74 21.05 -12.48
N ASN A 530 -0.22 20.85 -13.38
CA ASN A 530 -0.64 21.87 -14.33
C ASN A 530 -1.24 23.09 -13.61
N GLY A 531 -0.74 24.29 -13.96
CA GLY A 531 -1.27 25.57 -13.48
C GLY A 531 -0.71 26.07 -12.15
N THR A 532 -0.05 25.22 -11.34
CA THR A 532 0.56 25.62 -10.05
C THR A 532 2.07 25.41 -10.00
N ASP A 533 2.64 24.61 -10.92
CA ASP A 533 4.03 24.16 -10.91
C ASP A 533 4.47 23.44 -9.62
N GLU A 534 3.51 23.03 -8.79
CA GLU A 534 3.76 22.30 -7.54
C GLU A 534 4.36 20.91 -7.86
N PRO A 535 5.41 20.47 -7.14
CA PRO A 535 6.00 19.16 -7.36
C PRO A 535 5.00 18.04 -7.10
N TYR A 536 4.87 17.13 -8.06
CA TYR A 536 4.07 15.93 -7.97
C TYR A 536 4.93 14.69 -8.15
N MET A 537 4.65 13.64 -7.38
CA MET A 537 5.42 12.41 -7.38
C MET A 537 4.49 11.21 -7.38
N PHE A 538 4.89 10.16 -8.09
CA PHE A 538 4.26 8.85 -8.05
C PHE A 538 5.32 7.77 -8.26
N LYS A 539 5.01 6.53 -7.87
CA LYS A 539 5.93 5.39 -8.01
C LYS A 539 5.36 4.34 -8.95
N ILE A 540 6.25 3.60 -9.59
CA ILE A 540 5.94 2.46 -10.44
C ILE A 540 6.72 1.30 -9.85
N LYS A 541 6.05 0.32 -9.23
CA LYS A 541 6.69 -0.90 -8.71
C LYS A 541 6.52 -2.07 -9.66
N TYR A 542 7.48 -3.00 -9.62
CA TYR A 542 7.39 -4.25 -10.37
C TYR A 542 6.89 -5.40 -9.51
N ASP A 543 6.01 -6.20 -10.09
CA ASP A 543 5.44 -7.36 -9.42
C ASP A 543 6.47 -8.47 -9.28
N ILE A 544 7.13 -8.81 -10.39
CA ILE A 544 8.01 -9.96 -10.47
C ILE A 544 9.43 -9.48 -10.82
N PRO A 545 10.48 -9.99 -10.14
CA PRO A 545 10.43 -10.90 -8.98
C PRO A 545 10.23 -10.19 -7.62
N TYR A 546 10.14 -8.85 -7.59
CA TYR A 546 10.19 -8.05 -6.36
C TYR A 546 9.03 -8.31 -5.38
N LEU A 547 7.77 -8.14 -5.77
CA LEU A 547 6.63 -8.36 -4.87
C LEU A 547 6.49 -9.84 -4.48
N MET A 548 6.89 -10.77 -5.35
CA MET A 548 6.95 -12.19 -5.00
C MET A 548 7.98 -12.45 -3.88
N PHE A 549 9.19 -11.87 -3.96
CA PHE A 549 10.18 -11.99 -2.89
C PHE A 549 9.75 -11.31 -1.59
N ARG A 550 8.99 -10.20 -1.70
CA ARG A 550 8.34 -9.57 -0.54
C ARG A 550 7.32 -10.51 0.10
N GLU A 551 6.49 -11.17 -0.70
CA GLU A 551 5.53 -12.18 -0.22
C GLU A 551 6.25 -13.33 0.49
N TRP A 552 7.35 -13.84 -0.06
CA TRP A 552 8.12 -14.92 0.55
C TRP A 552 8.67 -14.53 1.93
N ARG A 553 9.14 -13.29 2.09
CA ARG A 553 9.57 -12.78 3.40
C ARG A 553 8.40 -12.78 4.40
N VAL A 554 7.24 -12.27 3.99
CA VAL A 554 6.03 -12.22 4.83
C VAL A 554 5.58 -13.63 5.21
N VAL A 555 5.48 -14.54 4.24
CA VAL A 555 5.09 -15.94 4.45
C VAL A 555 6.04 -16.64 5.42
N THR A 556 7.35 -16.43 5.29
CA THR A 556 8.34 -17.01 6.20
C THR A 556 8.16 -16.49 7.62
N ASN A 557 7.94 -15.18 7.81
CA ASN A 557 7.65 -14.59 9.12
C ASN A 557 6.34 -15.12 9.72
N CYS A 558 5.30 -15.30 8.92
CA CYS A 558 4.05 -15.90 9.36
C CYS A 558 4.26 -17.35 9.82
N ILE A 559 5.01 -18.15 9.05
CA ILE A 559 5.34 -19.53 9.42
C ILE A 559 6.13 -19.57 10.73
N LEU A 560 7.16 -18.72 10.89
CA LEU A 560 7.97 -18.63 12.11
C LEU A 560 7.17 -18.14 13.33
N SER A 561 6.08 -17.42 13.12
CA SER A 561 5.21 -16.90 14.18
C SER A 561 3.93 -17.72 14.37
N ASN A 562 3.79 -18.85 13.66
CA ASN A 562 2.58 -19.66 13.62
C ASN A 562 1.30 -18.86 13.30
N LYS A 563 1.42 -17.86 12.41
CA LYS A 563 0.30 -17.02 11.93
C LYS A 563 -0.16 -17.48 10.54
N PRO A 564 -1.45 -17.31 10.19
CA PRO A 564 -1.94 -17.58 8.84
C PRO A 564 -1.28 -16.65 7.80
N PHE A 565 -1.20 -17.11 6.55
CA PHE A 565 -0.69 -16.32 5.43
C PHE A 565 -1.48 -16.61 4.16
N ARG A 566 -1.45 -15.67 3.21
CA ARG A 566 -2.01 -15.81 1.87
C ARG A 566 -0.89 -15.93 0.85
N THR A 567 -1.19 -16.48 -0.33
CA THR A 567 -0.23 -16.63 -1.42
C THR A 567 -0.84 -16.08 -2.70
N SER A 568 -0.27 -15.01 -3.25
CA SER A 568 -0.70 -14.45 -4.54
C SER A 568 0.08 -15.05 -5.71
N TYR A 569 1.29 -15.58 -5.48
CA TYR A 569 2.11 -16.19 -6.53
C TYR A 569 2.10 -17.72 -6.45
N PRO A 570 1.91 -18.45 -7.58
CA PRO A 570 1.89 -19.91 -7.59
C PRO A 570 3.12 -20.55 -6.94
N LEU A 571 4.30 -19.98 -7.22
CA LEU A 571 5.58 -20.47 -6.68
C LEU A 571 5.69 -20.28 -5.16
N THR A 572 4.96 -19.33 -4.57
CA THR A 572 4.93 -19.14 -3.11
C THR A 572 4.38 -20.36 -2.38
N LYS A 573 3.44 -21.11 -2.97
CA LYS A 573 2.93 -22.34 -2.34
C LYS A 573 4.04 -23.38 -2.16
N ASN A 574 4.86 -23.56 -3.20
CA ASN A 574 6.02 -24.45 -3.17
C ASN A 574 7.09 -23.95 -2.18
N TYR A 575 7.38 -22.66 -2.21
CA TYR A 575 8.28 -22.00 -1.26
C TYR A 575 7.82 -22.21 0.19
N ALA A 576 6.54 -21.96 0.49
CA ALA A 576 5.99 -22.09 1.83
C ALA A 576 6.05 -23.54 2.35
N ALA A 577 5.76 -24.52 1.49
CA ALA A 577 5.88 -25.94 1.83
C ALA A 577 7.34 -26.30 2.16
N TRP A 578 8.28 -25.85 1.33
CA TRP A 578 9.71 -26.06 1.54
C TRP A 578 10.20 -25.39 2.84
N VAL A 579 9.85 -24.12 3.08
CA VAL A 579 10.23 -23.40 4.31
C VAL A 579 9.70 -24.11 5.56
N LYS A 580 8.44 -24.58 5.56
CA LYS A 580 7.89 -25.37 6.69
C LYS A 580 8.72 -26.63 6.97
N GLN A 581 9.21 -27.30 5.94
CA GLN A 581 10.08 -28.46 6.08
C GLN A 581 11.47 -28.07 6.60
N GLN A 582 12.06 -26.99 6.09
CA GLN A 582 13.37 -26.50 6.53
C GLN A 582 13.36 -26.05 7.99
N ILE A 583 12.33 -25.34 8.43
CA ILE A 583 12.20 -24.92 9.85
C ILE A 583 12.09 -26.13 10.78
N ARG A 584 11.42 -27.22 10.36
CA ARG A 584 11.32 -28.45 11.15
C ARG A 584 12.63 -29.22 11.25
N THR A 585 13.45 -29.17 10.19
CA THR A 585 14.69 -29.95 10.09
C THR A 585 15.89 -29.20 10.65
N ASN A 586 16.02 -27.91 10.31
CA ASN A 586 17.13 -27.04 10.65
C ASN A 586 16.61 -25.68 11.18
N PRO A 587 15.99 -25.63 12.37
CA PRO A 587 15.40 -24.39 12.92
C PRO A 587 16.44 -23.28 13.15
N ALA A 588 17.69 -23.64 13.43
CA ALA A 588 18.78 -22.68 13.67
C ALA A 588 19.05 -21.77 12.46
N ASP A 589 18.80 -22.26 11.25
CA ASP A 589 19.02 -21.49 10.00
C ASP A 589 18.11 -20.26 9.89
N PHE A 590 17.00 -20.23 10.64
CA PHE A 590 16.02 -19.15 10.63
C PHE A 590 16.11 -18.25 11.86
N ALA A 591 17.07 -18.48 12.76
CA ALA A 591 17.20 -17.74 14.02
C ALA A 591 17.36 -16.22 13.80
N SER A 592 18.07 -15.83 12.74
CA SER A 592 18.30 -14.42 12.39
C SER A 592 17.18 -13.81 11.55
N PHE A 593 16.24 -14.62 11.02
CA PHE A 593 15.22 -14.16 10.07
C PHE A 593 14.34 -13.07 10.64
N ARG A 594 13.96 -13.19 11.92
CA ARG A 594 13.19 -12.17 12.62
C ARG A 594 13.94 -10.84 12.71
N ASN A 595 15.27 -10.83 12.75
CA ASN A 595 16.09 -9.63 12.78
C ASN A 595 16.41 -9.06 11.38
N GLN A 596 15.56 -9.35 10.39
CA GLN A 596 15.74 -8.95 8.98
C GLN A 596 17.07 -9.44 8.36
N LYS A 597 17.44 -10.70 8.62
CA LYS A 597 18.68 -11.33 8.15
C LYS A 597 18.48 -12.77 7.68
N GLY A 598 19.14 -13.16 6.59
CA GLY A 598 19.03 -14.49 6.00
C GLY A 598 17.88 -14.62 5.00
N HIS A 599 17.26 -13.51 4.58
CA HIS A 599 16.26 -13.52 3.53
C HIS A 599 16.88 -14.01 2.21
N PHE A 600 18.07 -13.52 1.88
CA PHE A 600 18.74 -13.88 0.63
C PHE A 600 19.24 -15.33 0.66
N ASP A 601 19.74 -15.81 1.80
CA ASP A 601 20.17 -17.19 1.97
C ASP A 601 19.01 -18.18 1.77
N VAL A 602 17.88 -17.93 2.45
CA VAL A 602 16.69 -18.78 2.33
C VAL A 602 16.17 -18.81 0.88
N ARG A 603 16.20 -17.67 0.18
CA ARG A 603 15.83 -17.61 -1.25
C ARG A 603 16.79 -18.41 -2.12
N LYS A 604 18.10 -18.23 -1.95
CA LYS A 604 19.15 -18.96 -2.71
C LYS A 604 19.03 -20.46 -2.51
N ARG A 605 18.85 -20.91 -1.26
CA ARG A 605 18.62 -22.32 -0.93
C ARG A 605 17.34 -22.87 -1.53
N PHE A 606 16.25 -22.09 -1.53
CA PHE A 606 15.04 -22.52 -2.21
C PHE A 606 15.27 -22.66 -3.72
N PHE A 607 15.98 -21.71 -4.35
CA PHE A 607 16.33 -21.82 -5.77
C PHE A 607 17.18 -23.05 -6.06
N GLU A 608 18.18 -23.34 -5.24
CA GLU A 608 19.01 -24.55 -5.37
C GLU A 608 18.19 -25.83 -5.20
N PHE A 609 17.32 -25.87 -4.19
CA PHE A 609 16.38 -26.98 -4.00
C PHE A 609 15.47 -27.16 -5.22
N TYR A 610 14.89 -26.07 -5.73
CA TYR A 610 14.00 -26.10 -6.88
C TYR A 610 14.73 -26.58 -8.14
N LYS A 611 15.99 -26.14 -8.33
CA LYS A 611 16.86 -26.60 -9.43
C LYS A 611 17.13 -28.11 -9.37
N GLN A 612 17.43 -28.63 -8.17
CA GLN A 612 17.72 -30.05 -7.97
C GLN A 612 16.51 -30.96 -8.24
N HIS A 613 15.29 -30.41 -8.19
CA HIS A 613 14.05 -31.16 -8.45
C HIS A 613 13.60 -31.07 -9.92
N GLY A 614 14.50 -30.72 -10.84
CA GLY A 614 14.29 -30.85 -12.28
C GLY A 614 13.88 -29.57 -13.01
N ALA A 615 13.88 -28.42 -12.35
CA ALA A 615 13.70 -27.12 -13.00
C ALA A 615 15.06 -26.49 -13.34
N SER A 616 15.28 -26.05 -14.57
CA SER A 616 16.44 -25.22 -14.91
C SER A 616 16.30 -23.81 -14.33
N GLU A 617 17.43 -23.09 -14.17
CA GLU A 617 17.41 -21.65 -13.80
C GLU A 617 16.64 -20.83 -14.83
N GLU A 618 16.76 -21.20 -16.10
CA GLU A 618 16.01 -20.62 -17.20
C GLU A 618 14.52 -20.99 -17.10
N GLU A 619 14.12 -22.21 -16.74
CA GLU A 619 12.71 -22.57 -16.47
C GLU A 619 12.15 -21.91 -15.21
N PHE A 620 12.98 -21.62 -14.21
CA PHE A 620 12.59 -20.89 -13.01
C PHE A 620 12.30 -19.42 -13.35
N TYR A 621 13.23 -18.76 -14.03
CA TYR A 621 13.03 -17.39 -14.53
C TYR A 621 11.99 -17.34 -15.66
N ASN A 622 11.83 -18.40 -16.46
CA ASN A 622 10.77 -18.52 -17.47
C ASN A 622 9.42 -18.82 -16.83
N GLN A 623 9.31 -19.55 -15.73
CA GLN A 623 8.07 -19.66 -14.97
C GLN A 623 7.75 -18.34 -14.28
N ILE A 624 8.74 -17.65 -13.73
CA ILE A 624 8.62 -16.29 -13.18
C ILE A 624 8.14 -15.30 -14.26
N SER A 625 8.76 -15.31 -15.44
CA SER A 625 8.41 -14.43 -16.57
C SER A 625 7.19 -14.89 -17.38
N GLN A 626 6.81 -16.17 -17.34
CA GLN A 626 5.51 -16.68 -17.82
C GLN A 626 4.39 -16.42 -16.81
N ILE A 627 4.69 -16.31 -15.51
CA ILE A 627 3.76 -15.79 -14.50
C ILE A 627 3.63 -14.25 -14.65
N SER A 628 4.65 -13.58 -15.21
CA SER A 628 4.57 -12.21 -15.77
C SER A 628 3.98 -12.15 -17.19
N GLY A 629 3.58 -13.28 -17.77
CA GLY A 629 3.27 -13.44 -19.18
C GLY A 629 1.84 -13.91 -19.44
N GLY A 630 0.87 -13.13 -18.97
CA GLY A 630 -0.52 -13.22 -19.40
C GLY A 630 -1.46 -12.63 -18.38
N THR A 631 -2.07 -11.50 -18.72
CA THR A 631 -3.26 -10.99 -18.05
C THR A 631 -4.19 -12.16 -17.71
N LYS A 632 -4.44 -12.41 -16.41
CA LYS A 632 -5.50 -13.34 -16.02
C LYS A 632 -6.82 -12.65 -16.34
N VAL A 633 -7.66 -13.28 -17.15
CA VAL A 633 -8.92 -12.71 -17.61
C VAL A 633 -10.08 -13.59 -17.16
N LEU A 634 -10.98 -13.00 -16.38
CA LEU A 634 -12.26 -13.61 -16.03
C LEU A 634 -13.33 -13.11 -17.01
N LEU A 635 -13.88 -14.02 -17.81
CA LEU A 635 -15.07 -13.74 -18.61
C LEU A 635 -16.32 -14.05 -17.78
N MET A 636 -17.11 -13.01 -17.48
CA MET A 636 -18.30 -13.10 -16.63
C MET A 636 -19.57 -12.83 -17.46
N PRO A 637 -20.33 -13.88 -17.84
CA PRO A 637 -21.64 -13.70 -18.44
C PRO A 637 -22.60 -12.96 -17.49
N VAL A 638 -23.29 -11.95 -18.01
CA VAL A 638 -24.35 -11.21 -17.32
C VAL A 638 -25.59 -11.29 -18.20
N ALA A 639 -26.45 -12.27 -17.91
CA ALA A 639 -27.56 -12.67 -18.77
C ALA A 639 -28.70 -13.36 -17.99
N SER A 640 -29.90 -13.40 -18.55
CA SER A 640 -30.96 -14.27 -18.05
C SER A 640 -30.87 -15.69 -18.64
N ILE A 641 -31.69 -16.60 -18.11
CA ILE A 641 -31.76 -17.98 -18.60
C ILE A 641 -32.31 -17.98 -20.03
N GLY A 642 -31.68 -18.77 -20.91
CA GLY A 642 -32.10 -18.91 -22.31
C GLY A 642 -31.43 -17.94 -23.30
N CYS A 643 -30.60 -16.99 -22.82
CA CYS A 643 -29.89 -16.04 -23.69
C CYS A 643 -28.73 -16.63 -24.53
N GLY A 644 -28.38 -17.91 -24.34
CA GLY A 644 -27.29 -18.56 -25.09
C GLY A 644 -25.90 -18.50 -24.43
N LYS A 645 -25.80 -17.93 -23.23
CA LYS A 645 -24.58 -17.86 -22.37
C LYS A 645 -23.67 -19.10 -22.43
N THR A 646 -24.21 -20.28 -22.12
CA THR A 646 -23.44 -21.53 -22.08
C THR A 646 -22.95 -21.94 -23.46
N THR A 647 -23.74 -21.72 -24.51
CA THR A 647 -23.33 -22.03 -25.89
C THR A 647 -22.19 -21.14 -26.35
N ILE A 648 -22.24 -19.83 -26.04
CA ILE A 648 -21.12 -18.93 -26.32
C ILE A 648 -19.90 -19.32 -25.47
N SER A 649 -20.09 -19.62 -24.18
CA SER A 649 -19.00 -20.02 -23.29
C SER A 649 -18.27 -21.27 -23.78
N MET A 650 -19.02 -22.29 -24.20
CA MET A 650 -18.47 -23.51 -24.78
C MET A 650 -17.77 -23.28 -26.13
N ALA A 651 -18.36 -22.46 -27.01
CA ALA A 651 -17.74 -22.13 -28.29
C ALA A 651 -16.43 -21.35 -28.09
N LEU A 652 -16.39 -20.38 -27.18
CA LEU A 652 -15.18 -19.64 -26.83
C LEU A 652 -14.11 -20.55 -26.21
N SER A 653 -14.50 -21.44 -25.30
CA SER A 653 -13.60 -22.45 -24.73
C SER A 653 -13.02 -23.37 -25.81
N ARG A 654 -13.84 -23.79 -26.78
CA ARG A 654 -13.39 -24.62 -27.91
C ARG A 654 -12.45 -23.87 -28.87
N LEU A 655 -12.72 -22.59 -29.13
CA LEU A 655 -11.93 -21.76 -30.05
C LEU A 655 -10.55 -21.42 -29.47
N PHE A 656 -10.51 -21.02 -28.20
CA PHE A 656 -9.32 -20.41 -27.60
C PHE A 656 -8.71 -21.22 -26.46
N GLY A 657 -9.30 -22.34 -26.07
CA GLY A 657 -8.83 -23.15 -24.95
C GLY A 657 -9.07 -22.51 -23.59
N PHE A 658 -10.09 -21.66 -23.45
CA PHE A 658 -10.43 -21.04 -22.17
C PHE A 658 -10.93 -22.07 -21.17
N GLY A 659 -10.54 -21.93 -19.89
CA GLY A 659 -11.17 -22.67 -18.81
C GLY A 659 -12.66 -22.33 -18.73
N HIS A 660 -13.53 -23.31 -18.52
CA HIS A 660 -14.98 -23.11 -18.50
C HIS A 660 -15.59 -23.80 -17.28
N ILE A 661 -16.07 -22.99 -16.34
CA ILE A 661 -16.64 -23.47 -15.08
C ILE A 661 -18.12 -23.11 -15.05
N GLN A 662 -18.98 -24.13 -14.94
CA GLN A 662 -20.44 -23.97 -14.87
C GLN A 662 -20.93 -24.05 -13.42
N SER A 663 -21.79 -23.11 -13.01
CA SER A 663 -22.34 -23.11 -11.64
C SER A 663 -23.20 -24.35 -11.34
N ASP A 664 -23.83 -24.91 -12.38
CA ASP A 664 -24.75 -26.03 -12.27
C ASP A 664 -24.06 -27.30 -11.75
N ASN A 665 -22.74 -27.44 -11.93
CA ASN A 665 -21.93 -28.56 -11.42
C ASN A 665 -21.76 -28.56 -9.88
N THR A 666 -22.17 -27.48 -9.21
CA THR A 666 -22.02 -27.28 -7.75
C THR A 666 -23.34 -27.22 -7.00
N VAL A 667 -24.47 -27.30 -7.71
CA VAL A 667 -25.83 -27.23 -7.15
C VAL A 667 -26.10 -28.48 -6.29
N GLY A 668 -26.85 -28.31 -5.18
CA GLY A 668 -27.16 -29.40 -4.24
C GLY A 668 -26.14 -29.63 -3.11
N LYS A 669 -24.94 -29.01 -3.19
CA LYS A 669 -23.90 -29.12 -2.16
C LYS A 669 -24.00 -27.98 -1.12
N LYS A 670 -23.67 -28.28 0.15
CA LYS A 670 -23.49 -27.26 1.19
C LYS A 670 -22.41 -26.26 0.72
N ASN A 671 -22.71 -24.96 0.71
CA ASN A 671 -21.84 -23.89 0.19
C ASN A 671 -21.54 -23.93 -1.34
N SER A 672 -22.53 -24.25 -2.18
CA SER A 672 -22.40 -24.26 -3.64
C SER A 672 -21.73 -23.01 -4.25
N ARG A 673 -22.03 -21.81 -3.72
CA ARG A 673 -21.43 -20.55 -4.18
C ARG A 673 -19.93 -20.49 -3.93
N GLY A 674 -19.48 -20.88 -2.73
CA GLY A 674 -18.05 -20.91 -2.40
C GLY A 674 -17.30 -21.92 -3.28
N LEU A 675 -17.87 -23.13 -3.43
CA LEU A 675 -17.31 -24.16 -4.29
C LEU A 675 -17.17 -23.72 -5.76
N PHE A 676 -18.14 -22.94 -6.27
CA PHE A 676 -18.05 -22.37 -7.61
C PHE A 676 -16.90 -21.36 -7.75
N HIS A 677 -16.68 -20.51 -6.73
CA HIS A 677 -15.56 -19.56 -6.75
C HIS A 677 -14.21 -20.27 -6.64
N GLU A 678 -14.10 -21.28 -5.76
CA GLU A 678 -12.90 -22.11 -5.62
C GLU A 678 -12.55 -22.82 -6.93
N ALA A 679 -13.54 -23.42 -7.61
CA ALA A 679 -13.33 -24.07 -8.89
C ALA A 679 -12.80 -23.12 -9.99
N ILE A 680 -13.24 -21.85 -10.00
CA ILE A 680 -12.72 -20.83 -10.91
C ILE A 680 -11.26 -20.51 -10.60
N LEU A 681 -10.93 -20.35 -9.30
CA LEU A 681 -9.57 -20.05 -8.85
C LEU A 681 -8.61 -21.20 -9.14
N ASP A 682 -9.07 -22.45 -8.96
CA ASP A 682 -8.29 -23.64 -9.29
C ASP A 682 -8.01 -23.74 -10.79
N GLU A 683 -9.00 -23.42 -11.64
CA GLU A 683 -8.86 -23.44 -13.11
C GLU A 683 -7.83 -22.43 -13.62
N PHE A 684 -7.71 -21.27 -12.97
CA PHE A 684 -6.64 -20.29 -13.27
C PHE A 684 -5.22 -20.82 -13.00
N GLY A 685 -5.09 -21.93 -12.28
CA GLY A 685 -3.83 -22.65 -12.11
C GLY A 685 -3.31 -23.30 -13.39
N GLY A 686 -4.20 -23.57 -14.37
CA GLY A 686 -3.86 -24.19 -15.66
C GLY A 686 -4.03 -23.28 -16.88
N THR A 687 -4.85 -22.23 -16.79
CA THR A 687 -5.17 -21.34 -17.92
C THR A 687 -5.14 -19.86 -17.55
N SER A 688 -5.03 -18.97 -18.55
CA SER A 688 -5.04 -17.51 -18.34
C SER A 688 -6.41 -16.86 -18.54
N PHE A 689 -7.32 -17.53 -19.25
CA PHE A 689 -8.69 -17.08 -19.46
C PHE A 689 -9.64 -18.12 -18.86
N VAL A 690 -10.53 -17.68 -17.98
CA VAL A 690 -11.56 -18.55 -17.39
C VAL A 690 -12.93 -17.91 -17.54
N ILE A 691 -13.90 -18.70 -17.97
CA ILE A 691 -15.30 -18.33 -18.11
C ILE A 691 -16.08 -18.82 -16.89
N ALA A 692 -16.64 -17.88 -16.14
CA ALA A 692 -17.52 -18.18 -15.01
C ALA A 692 -18.97 -18.30 -15.49
N ASP A 693 -19.35 -19.43 -16.09
CA ASP A 693 -20.67 -19.67 -16.68
C ASP A 693 -21.75 -19.83 -15.61
N ARG A 694 -22.20 -18.67 -15.17
CA ARG A 694 -23.39 -18.40 -14.37
C ARG A 694 -24.15 -17.24 -15.01
N THR A 695 -25.41 -17.04 -14.65
CA THR A 695 -26.21 -15.92 -15.16
C THR A 695 -25.73 -14.56 -14.69
N ASN A 696 -25.25 -14.44 -13.44
CA ASN A 696 -24.82 -13.19 -12.79
C ASN A 696 -25.77 -11.98 -13.01
N HIS A 697 -27.07 -12.27 -13.16
CA HIS A 697 -28.12 -11.32 -13.50
C HIS A 697 -28.48 -10.36 -12.36
N ILE A 698 -28.07 -10.66 -11.11
CA ILE A 698 -28.25 -9.78 -9.95
C ILE A 698 -26.92 -9.21 -9.47
N SER A 699 -26.94 -7.97 -9.02
CA SER A 699 -25.76 -7.20 -8.56
C SER A 699 -24.97 -7.91 -7.46
N PHE A 700 -25.66 -8.53 -6.49
CA PHE A 700 -25.02 -9.26 -5.39
C PHE A 700 -24.18 -10.45 -5.87
N GLN A 701 -24.61 -11.17 -6.93
CA GLN A 701 -23.83 -12.28 -7.48
C GLN A 701 -22.54 -11.79 -8.12
N ARG A 702 -22.61 -10.69 -8.88
CA ARG A 702 -21.44 -10.04 -9.48
C ARG A 702 -20.47 -9.58 -8.41
N LYS A 703 -20.95 -8.82 -7.42
CA LYS A 703 -20.14 -8.38 -6.28
C LYS A 703 -19.44 -9.54 -5.58
N SER A 704 -20.19 -10.60 -5.26
CA SER A 704 -19.67 -11.75 -4.52
C SER A 704 -18.60 -12.51 -5.31
N LEU A 705 -18.81 -12.73 -6.61
CA LEU A 705 -17.84 -13.42 -7.47
C LEU A 705 -16.59 -12.56 -7.67
N MET A 706 -16.76 -11.30 -8.08
CA MET A 706 -15.63 -10.41 -8.34
C MET A 706 -14.79 -10.17 -7.09
N SER A 707 -15.42 -10.00 -5.92
CA SER A 707 -14.68 -9.83 -4.66
C SER A 707 -13.86 -11.07 -4.31
N ALA A 708 -14.40 -12.28 -4.54
CA ALA A 708 -13.68 -13.53 -4.27
C ALA A 708 -12.47 -13.67 -5.21
N ILE A 709 -12.64 -13.40 -6.50
CA ILE A 709 -11.56 -13.49 -7.48
C ILE A 709 -10.50 -12.41 -7.22
N GLN A 710 -10.88 -11.16 -6.99
CA GLN A 710 -9.95 -10.06 -6.71
C GLN A 710 -9.21 -10.19 -5.38
N THR A 711 -9.77 -10.94 -4.42
CA THR A 711 -9.08 -11.22 -3.14
C THR A 711 -7.87 -12.14 -3.34
N GLU A 712 -7.96 -13.09 -4.27
CA GLU A 712 -6.92 -14.09 -4.51
C GLU A 712 -6.05 -13.74 -5.74
N LEU A 713 -6.62 -13.06 -6.73
CA LEU A 713 -6.01 -12.65 -7.99
C LEU A 713 -6.21 -11.14 -8.24
N VAL A 714 -5.40 -10.32 -7.56
CA VAL A 714 -5.49 -8.84 -7.55
C VAL A 714 -5.34 -8.21 -8.95
N ASN A 715 -4.61 -8.86 -9.84
CA ASN A 715 -4.37 -8.38 -11.22
C ASN A 715 -5.27 -9.05 -12.28
N CYS A 716 -6.34 -9.74 -11.87
CA CYS A 716 -7.27 -10.37 -12.80
C CYS A 716 -8.17 -9.31 -13.46
N GLN A 717 -8.15 -9.24 -14.80
CA GLN A 717 -9.08 -8.41 -15.56
C GLN A 717 -10.43 -9.11 -15.69
N ILE A 718 -11.49 -8.40 -15.35
CA ILE A 718 -12.86 -8.92 -15.39
C ILE A 718 -13.56 -8.30 -16.59
N VAL A 719 -13.93 -9.13 -17.56
CA VAL A 719 -14.66 -8.72 -18.76
C VAL A 719 -16.08 -9.26 -18.68
N ALA A 720 -17.06 -8.38 -18.68
CA ALA A 720 -18.47 -8.78 -18.68
C ALA A 720 -18.95 -9.11 -20.10
N LEU A 721 -19.50 -10.31 -20.30
CA LEU A 721 -20.26 -10.64 -21.50
C LEU A 721 -21.72 -10.26 -21.21
N TYR A 722 -22.13 -9.06 -21.61
CA TYR A 722 -23.36 -8.43 -21.16
C TYR A 722 -24.47 -8.57 -22.20
N TRP A 723 -25.45 -9.43 -21.90
CA TRP A 723 -26.68 -9.48 -22.69
C TRP A 723 -27.61 -8.36 -22.22
N ALA A 724 -27.68 -7.26 -22.97
CA ALA A 724 -28.46 -6.09 -22.58
C ALA A 724 -29.96 -6.45 -22.45
N HIS A 725 -30.57 -6.05 -21.33
CA HIS A 725 -32.01 -6.25 -21.06
C HIS A 725 -32.68 -4.89 -20.88
N ASP A 726 -33.19 -4.34 -21.98
CA ASP A 726 -33.97 -3.11 -21.92
C ASP A 726 -35.37 -3.36 -21.37
N LYS A 727 -35.82 -2.49 -20.47
CA LYS A 727 -37.16 -2.60 -19.83
C LYS A 727 -38.30 -2.70 -20.84
N SER A 728 -38.17 -2.07 -22.01
CA SER A 728 -39.16 -2.10 -23.10
C SER A 728 -39.18 -3.43 -23.87
N MET A 729 -38.10 -4.22 -23.80
CA MET A 729 -37.91 -5.45 -24.58
C MET A 729 -38.05 -6.71 -23.73
N MET A 730 -38.37 -6.58 -22.45
CA MET A 730 -38.32 -7.70 -21.51
C MET A 730 -39.25 -8.86 -21.85
N GLN A 731 -40.44 -8.56 -22.36
CA GLN A 731 -41.38 -9.59 -22.81
C GLN A 731 -40.85 -10.32 -24.05
N SER A 732 -40.32 -9.57 -25.02
CA SER A 732 -39.73 -10.16 -26.24
C SER A 732 -38.50 -11.03 -25.93
N ILE A 733 -37.69 -10.63 -24.95
CA ILE A 733 -36.54 -11.41 -24.47
C ILE A 733 -37.03 -12.69 -23.78
N LEU A 734 -38.05 -12.61 -22.93
CA LEU A 734 -38.66 -13.78 -22.30
C LEU A 734 -39.21 -14.75 -23.35
N ASP A 735 -40.01 -14.26 -24.29
CA ASP A 735 -40.62 -15.07 -25.36
C ASP A 735 -39.52 -15.78 -26.18
N LYS A 736 -38.44 -15.06 -26.53
CA LYS A 736 -37.32 -15.60 -27.29
C LYS A 736 -36.51 -16.63 -26.49
N ASN A 737 -36.30 -16.38 -25.21
CA ASN A 737 -35.58 -17.31 -24.34
C ASN A 737 -36.41 -18.59 -24.13
N VAL A 738 -37.73 -18.48 -23.98
CA VAL A 738 -38.64 -19.62 -23.88
C VAL A 738 -38.62 -20.44 -25.17
N GLU A 739 -38.64 -19.78 -26.33
CA GLU A 739 -38.49 -20.43 -27.63
C GLU A 739 -37.17 -21.23 -27.69
N ARG A 740 -36.04 -20.60 -27.30
CA ARG A 740 -34.70 -21.23 -27.31
C ARG A 740 -34.59 -22.41 -26.36
N VAL A 741 -35.11 -22.30 -25.15
CA VAL A 741 -35.09 -23.40 -24.16
C VAL A 741 -36.00 -24.54 -24.61
N THR A 742 -37.18 -24.22 -25.16
CA THR A 742 -38.12 -25.21 -25.70
C THR A 742 -37.54 -25.94 -26.92
N ALA A 743 -36.86 -25.23 -27.81
CA ALA A 743 -36.19 -25.80 -28.98
C ALA A 743 -35.00 -26.72 -28.61
N ARG A 744 -34.37 -26.51 -27.45
CA ARG A 744 -33.30 -27.40 -26.92
C ARG A 744 -33.84 -28.68 -26.30
N GLY A 745 -35.13 -28.73 -25.93
CA GLY A 745 -35.78 -29.93 -25.40
C GLY A 745 -35.06 -30.54 -24.17
N GLU A 746 -34.86 -31.86 -24.17
CA GLU A 746 -34.27 -32.64 -23.05
C GLU A 746 -32.78 -32.37 -22.79
N ALA A 747 -32.11 -31.52 -23.57
CA ALA A 747 -30.68 -31.23 -23.43
C ALA A 747 -30.35 -30.08 -22.46
N HIS A 748 -31.35 -29.43 -21.85
CA HIS A 748 -31.12 -28.39 -20.84
C HIS A 748 -30.95 -29.02 -19.44
N GLN A 749 -29.75 -28.87 -18.87
CA GLN A 749 -29.26 -29.53 -17.64
C GLN A 749 -30.19 -29.40 -16.41
N VAL A 750 -30.85 -28.23 -16.23
CA VAL A 750 -31.71 -27.94 -15.06
C VAL A 750 -33.19 -27.67 -15.40
N PHE A 751 -33.52 -27.32 -16.65
CA PHE A 751 -34.86 -26.86 -17.04
C PHE A 751 -35.40 -27.74 -18.16
N ASN A 752 -35.84 -28.94 -17.82
CA ASN A 752 -36.52 -29.83 -18.76
C ASN A 752 -38.00 -29.41 -18.88
N PRO A 753 -38.48 -28.97 -20.06
CA PRO A 753 -39.88 -28.59 -20.28
C PRO A 753 -40.88 -29.72 -19.98
N ASN A 754 -40.42 -30.99 -20.01
CA ASN A 754 -41.26 -32.15 -19.72
C ASN A 754 -41.43 -32.43 -18.21
N ASN A 755 -40.55 -31.90 -17.35
CA ASN A 755 -40.55 -32.16 -15.90
C ASN A 755 -40.92 -30.94 -15.03
N LEU A 756 -41.03 -29.74 -15.61
CA LEU A 756 -41.35 -28.49 -14.90
C LEU A 756 -42.53 -27.77 -15.59
N PRO A 757 -43.79 -28.04 -15.18
CA PRO A 757 -44.99 -27.45 -15.79
C PRO A 757 -45.04 -25.92 -15.77
N GLU A 758 -44.22 -25.26 -14.95
CA GLU A 758 -44.15 -23.80 -14.79
C GLU A 758 -42.75 -23.19 -15.04
N PHE A 759 -41.90 -23.80 -15.88
CA PHE A 759 -40.56 -23.26 -16.14
C PHE A 759 -40.58 -21.81 -16.68
N HIS A 760 -41.65 -21.42 -17.39
CA HIS A 760 -41.91 -20.05 -17.83
C HIS A 760 -41.96 -19.05 -16.66
N HIS A 761 -42.56 -19.44 -15.52
CA HIS A 761 -42.63 -18.59 -14.32
C HIS A 761 -41.24 -18.35 -13.73
N ILE A 762 -40.39 -19.38 -13.70
CA ILE A 762 -39.01 -19.27 -13.23
C ILE A 762 -38.19 -18.36 -14.14
N MET A 763 -38.26 -18.55 -15.46
CA MET A 763 -37.56 -17.69 -16.44
C MET A 763 -38.00 -16.23 -16.33
N ASN A 764 -39.30 -15.99 -16.15
CA ASN A 764 -39.83 -14.66 -15.89
C ASN A 764 -39.29 -14.07 -14.57
N GLY A 765 -39.05 -14.90 -13.55
CA GLY A 765 -38.36 -14.49 -12.33
C GLY A 765 -36.95 -13.97 -12.56
N TYR A 766 -36.13 -14.66 -13.36
CA TYR A 766 -34.79 -14.22 -13.74
C TYR A 766 -34.80 -12.91 -14.55
N ILE A 767 -35.78 -12.78 -15.45
CA ILE A 767 -35.99 -11.56 -16.24
C ILE A 767 -36.36 -10.39 -15.33
N ARG A 768 -37.29 -10.58 -14.39
CA ARG A 768 -37.70 -9.53 -13.43
C ARG A 768 -36.61 -9.15 -12.44
N ALA A 769 -35.79 -10.12 -12.04
CA ALA A 769 -34.67 -9.90 -11.13
C ALA A 769 -33.44 -9.31 -11.83
N PHE A 770 -33.42 -9.23 -13.16
CA PHE A 770 -32.26 -8.75 -13.90
C PHE A 770 -31.93 -7.30 -13.51
N ALA A 771 -30.75 -7.13 -12.92
CA ALA A 771 -30.17 -5.84 -12.58
C ALA A 771 -29.21 -5.41 -13.71
N PRO A 772 -29.51 -4.32 -14.45
CA PRO A 772 -28.59 -3.75 -15.43
C PRO A 772 -27.19 -3.52 -14.85
N LEU A 773 -26.18 -3.53 -15.71
CA LEU A 773 -24.82 -3.15 -15.30
C LEU A 773 -24.78 -1.66 -14.97
N ASP A 774 -24.17 -1.36 -13.82
CA ASP A 774 -23.90 0.00 -13.37
C ASP A 774 -22.46 0.07 -12.86
N LEU A 775 -21.53 0.39 -13.76
CA LEU A 775 -20.08 0.39 -13.52
C LEU A 775 -19.66 1.37 -12.40
N GLU A 776 -20.51 2.31 -12.02
CA GLU A 776 -20.27 3.22 -10.89
C GLU A 776 -20.69 2.61 -9.54
N SER A 777 -21.45 1.50 -9.57
CA SER A 777 -21.93 0.83 -8.37
C SER A 777 -20.86 -0.05 -7.73
N GLU A 778 -20.90 -0.18 -6.41
CA GLU A 778 -20.06 -1.11 -5.64
C GLU A 778 -20.17 -2.57 -6.09
N SER A 779 -21.21 -2.92 -6.85
CA SER A 779 -21.43 -4.27 -7.32
C SER A 779 -20.75 -4.58 -8.64
N ASP A 780 -20.40 -3.56 -9.43
CA ASP A 780 -19.92 -3.69 -10.81
C ASP A 780 -18.63 -2.89 -11.09
N LYS A 781 -18.20 -2.01 -10.18
CA LYS A 781 -16.99 -1.17 -10.31
C LYS A 781 -15.66 -1.90 -10.53
N LEU A 782 -15.65 -3.22 -10.34
CA LEU A 782 -14.47 -4.08 -10.56
C LEU A 782 -14.44 -4.69 -11.98
N ILE A 783 -15.47 -4.45 -12.79
CA ILE A 783 -15.50 -4.85 -14.20
C ILE A 783 -14.60 -3.89 -14.97
N ASN A 784 -13.61 -4.44 -15.68
CA ASN A 784 -12.65 -3.66 -16.46
C ASN A 784 -13.22 -3.26 -17.81
N ASP A 785 -13.92 -4.19 -18.47
CA ASP A 785 -14.47 -4.00 -19.81
C ASP A 785 -15.79 -4.75 -19.99
N VAL A 786 -16.59 -4.30 -20.95
CA VAL A 786 -17.90 -4.88 -21.27
C VAL A 786 -17.98 -5.18 -22.76
N ILE A 787 -18.33 -6.43 -23.07
CA ILE A 787 -18.70 -6.87 -24.41
C ILE A 787 -20.22 -6.96 -24.44
N GLU A 788 -20.86 -5.99 -25.09
CA GLU A 788 -22.31 -5.97 -25.23
C GLU A 788 -22.77 -6.98 -26.28
N LEU A 789 -23.72 -7.83 -25.88
CA LEU A 789 -24.34 -8.87 -26.69
C LEU A 789 -25.85 -8.61 -26.77
N ASP A 790 -26.45 -8.97 -27.89
CA ASP A 790 -27.88 -8.77 -28.13
C ASP A 790 -28.68 -9.98 -27.64
N SER A 791 -29.55 -9.75 -26.66
CA SER A 791 -30.47 -10.76 -26.09
C SER A 791 -31.40 -11.40 -27.13
N LEU A 792 -31.73 -10.71 -28.22
CA LEU A 792 -32.62 -11.20 -29.28
C LEU A 792 -31.87 -11.81 -30.46
N ALA A 793 -30.61 -11.45 -30.69
CA ALA A 793 -29.77 -12.02 -31.74
C ALA A 793 -29.46 -13.51 -31.51
N ASP A 794 -29.23 -14.26 -32.58
CA ASP A 794 -28.85 -15.67 -32.46
C ASP A 794 -27.44 -15.85 -31.86
N SER A 795 -27.11 -17.10 -31.52
CA SER A 795 -25.81 -17.42 -30.91
C SER A 795 -24.65 -17.23 -31.88
N ALA A 796 -24.87 -17.26 -33.20
CA ALA A 796 -23.82 -17.06 -34.20
C ALA A 796 -23.38 -15.60 -34.24
N ALA A 797 -24.34 -14.67 -34.32
CA ALA A 797 -24.10 -13.24 -34.31
C ALA A 797 -23.39 -12.80 -33.02
N ASN A 798 -23.87 -13.26 -31.86
CA ASN A 798 -23.25 -12.92 -30.58
C ASN A 798 -21.87 -13.56 -30.39
N LEU A 799 -21.64 -14.78 -30.90
CA LEU A 799 -20.31 -15.40 -30.85
C LEU A 799 -19.31 -14.61 -31.69
N GLN A 800 -19.72 -14.13 -32.87
CA GLN A 800 -18.87 -13.32 -33.73
C GLN A 800 -18.49 -12.00 -33.04
N VAL A 801 -19.46 -11.29 -32.44
CA VAL A 801 -19.19 -10.07 -31.66
C VAL A 801 -18.20 -10.34 -30.51
N ALA A 802 -18.41 -11.44 -29.76
CA ALA A 802 -17.52 -11.81 -28.66
C ALA A 802 -16.10 -12.12 -29.15
N VAL A 803 -15.95 -12.89 -30.23
CA VAL A 803 -14.65 -13.25 -30.83
C VAL A 803 -13.90 -12.00 -31.30
N GLU A 804 -14.57 -11.12 -32.06
CA GLU A 804 -13.97 -9.90 -32.59
C GLU A 804 -13.55 -8.94 -31.46
N ALA A 805 -14.41 -8.75 -30.45
CA ALA A 805 -14.11 -7.92 -29.29
C ALA A 805 -12.94 -8.47 -28.47
N LEU A 806 -12.94 -9.77 -28.16
CA LEU A 806 -11.86 -10.40 -27.39
C LEU A 806 -10.52 -10.35 -28.13
N CYS A 807 -10.48 -10.64 -29.43
CA CYS A 807 -9.24 -10.56 -30.21
C CYS A 807 -8.73 -9.12 -30.33
N LYS A 808 -9.62 -8.12 -30.34
CA LYS A 808 -9.25 -6.71 -30.32
C LYS A 808 -8.72 -6.26 -28.96
N MET A 809 -9.30 -6.76 -27.87
CA MET A 809 -8.89 -6.45 -26.49
C MET A 809 -7.57 -7.12 -26.12
N PHE A 810 -7.31 -8.32 -26.64
CA PHE A 810 -6.14 -9.13 -26.31
C PHE A 810 -5.37 -9.59 -27.57
N PRO A 811 -4.85 -8.66 -28.40
CA PRO A 811 -4.26 -8.99 -29.69
C PRO A 811 -2.94 -9.80 -29.59
N ASP A 812 -2.25 -9.67 -28.46
CA ASP A 812 -0.99 -10.38 -28.21
C ASP A 812 -1.22 -11.84 -27.77
N THR A 813 -2.42 -12.15 -27.27
CA THR A 813 -2.74 -13.47 -26.70
C THR A 813 -3.74 -14.25 -27.55
N LEU A 814 -4.68 -13.57 -28.20
CA LEU A 814 -5.76 -14.17 -28.99
C LEU A 814 -5.58 -13.84 -30.47
N LYS A 815 -5.58 -14.88 -31.30
CA LYS A 815 -5.56 -14.73 -32.76
C LYS A 815 -6.97 -14.83 -33.30
N LEU A 816 -7.32 -13.95 -34.23
CA LEU A 816 -8.62 -13.98 -34.88
C LEU A 816 -8.81 -15.31 -35.63
N PRO A 817 -9.78 -16.16 -35.24
CA PRO A 817 -10.07 -17.42 -35.92
C PRO A 817 -10.75 -17.15 -37.27
N SER A 818 -10.63 -18.12 -38.18
CA SER A 818 -11.35 -18.10 -39.46
C SER A 818 -12.85 -18.34 -39.26
N GLU A 819 -13.67 -17.89 -40.21
CA GLU A 819 -15.12 -18.13 -40.18
C GLU A 819 -15.47 -19.63 -40.09
N SER A 820 -14.65 -20.50 -40.70
CA SER A 820 -14.83 -21.95 -40.61
C SER A 820 -14.64 -22.48 -39.19
N GLU A 821 -13.62 -21.99 -38.47
CA GLU A 821 -13.34 -22.40 -37.09
C GLU A 821 -14.43 -21.91 -36.14
N VAL A 822 -14.91 -20.68 -36.33
CA VAL A 822 -16.04 -20.11 -35.56
C VAL A 822 -17.30 -20.94 -35.75
N ASN A 823 -17.62 -21.33 -36.99
CA ASN A 823 -18.77 -22.17 -37.28
C ASN A 823 -18.65 -23.57 -36.67
N GLU A 824 -17.48 -24.21 -36.78
CA GLU A 824 -17.24 -25.55 -36.20
C GLU A 824 -17.38 -25.53 -34.67
N ALA A 825 -16.84 -24.50 -34.01
CA ALA A 825 -16.96 -24.35 -32.56
C ALA A 825 -18.42 -24.10 -32.12
N LEU A 826 -19.18 -23.36 -32.91
CA LEU A 826 -20.61 -23.14 -32.66
C LEU A 826 -21.43 -24.41 -32.85
N GLU A 827 -21.18 -25.18 -33.92
CA GLU A 827 -21.84 -26.47 -34.15
C GLU A 827 -21.56 -27.45 -33.01
N TYR A 828 -20.31 -27.50 -32.54
CA TYR A 828 -19.92 -28.27 -31.36
C TYR A 828 -20.71 -27.87 -30.12
N ALA A 829 -20.80 -26.56 -29.83
CA ALA A 829 -21.51 -26.05 -28.67
C ALA A 829 -23.04 -26.26 -28.75
N LEU A 830 -23.62 -26.31 -29.95
CA LEU A 830 -25.03 -26.61 -30.17
C LEU A 830 -25.34 -28.12 -30.09
N ALA A 831 -24.38 -28.97 -30.42
CA ALA A 831 -24.52 -30.43 -30.37
C ALA A 831 -24.27 -31.03 -28.97
N PHE A 832 -23.73 -30.25 -28.04
CA PHE A 832 -23.37 -30.71 -26.70
C PHE A 832 -24.60 -31.12 -25.87
N LYS A 833 -24.50 -32.29 -25.21
CA LYS A 833 -25.49 -32.80 -24.25
C LYS A 833 -24.81 -33.07 -22.91
N PRO A 834 -25.26 -32.48 -21.81
CA PRO A 834 -24.64 -32.70 -20.51
C PRO A 834 -24.97 -34.09 -19.93
N GLU A 835 -23.98 -34.72 -19.28
CA GLU A 835 -24.17 -35.89 -18.43
C GLU A 835 -24.45 -35.41 -16.99
N ILE A 836 -25.70 -35.51 -16.53
CA ILE A 836 -26.17 -35.70 -15.12
C ILE A 836 -27.69 -35.43 -15.11
N GLN A 837 -28.48 -36.46 -14.80
CA GLN A 837 -29.89 -36.36 -14.40
C GLN A 837 -29.94 -36.54 -12.88
N GLU A 838 -30.21 -35.49 -12.12
CA GLU A 838 -30.72 -35.64 -10.76
C GLU A 838 -32.21 -35.32 -10.73
N VAL A 839 -32.97 -36.29 -10.24
CA VAL A 839 -34.41 -36.25 -10.03
C VAL A 839 -34.69 -35.24 -8.91
N VAL A 840 -35.45 -34.18 -9.22
CA VAL A 840 -35.96 -33.26 -8.20
C VAL A 840 -37.00 -34.03 -7.40
N ASP A 841 -36.64 -34.46 -6.18
CA ASP A 841 -37.58 -35.05 -5.23
C ASP A 841 -38.64 -34.02 -4.84
N SER A 842 -39.90 -34.42 -5.03
CA SER A 842 -41.10 -33.64 -4.75
C SER A 842 -41.39 -33.58 -3.25
N GLU A 843 -40.66 -32.76 -2.49
CA GLU A 843 -41.01 -32.46 -1.08
C GLU A 843 -40.80 -30.97 -0.72
N MET A 844 -41.40 -30.05 -1.49
CA MET A 844 -41.56 -28.64 -1.09
C MET A 844 -43.00 -28.12 -1.21
N GLU A 845 -43.99 -29.01 -1.08
CA GLU A 845 -45.31 -28.60 -0.59
C GLU A 845 -45.37 -28.81 0.93
N LYS A 846 -44.98 -27.77 1.68
CA LYS A 846 -45.25 -27.46 3.10
C LYS A 846 -44.01 -26.96 3.83
N LYS A 847 -43.73 -25.67 3.71
CA LYS A 847 -43.66 -24.75 4.86
C LYS A 847 -43.62 -23.31 4.37
#